data_AF-A0AAE9Y418-F1
#
_entry.id   AF-A0AAE9Y418-F1
#
_cell.length_a   1.000
_cell.length_b   1.000
_cell.length_c   1.000
_cell.angle_alpha   90.00
_cell.angle_beta   90.00
_cell.angle_gamma   90.00
#
_symmetry.space_group_name_H-M   'P 1'
#
loop_
_entity.id
_entity.type
_entity.pdbx_description
1 polymer ?
#
loop_
_entity_poly.entity_id
_entity_poly.type
_entity_poly.pdbx_seq_one_letter_code
_entity_poly.pdbx_strand_id
1 'polypeptide(L)'
;MPFFTERQAFLEVVADGRFGVLRPEQVSLIQQVQPFDESDREVARIVGLLIGLGEARDHGTLDVAAWAHGGRPEARVAQAEEALTCVYLGDGLLEGRRAVGAFDAPGLDADEIEGNPNIAFDLVATAEPWPADPDDNFQNRSASLLALGQTFLGLMAQVSAGIPPSGQRRSHASFVRPMPASDWDKFRPDLEADGEEIAAALDAAEVDLALRIDPDGGRSMLVRVGDGFYGRPIAPATQLDPAARHGTAAEDASLRAAARWGLPDFVMAPQQVAKGGATRELGDGTVIVGRRGLAVQVKAREGTPGDERKEARWVIKKAADGARQAAGTVRSLRSDTFELINGRGRVLPCAGSEVDWVRVVIIDHPDPPSVDATPRRRDGDLPVVVVSRQDWEFLFEHLRSVSAVVDYVFRVSDQEPESLGREAVRYYELAQADESSPPRPPPKWAFDPGASHVPFPLLPKAPANAADTTGHTVFRSLLEDIATSPTERPEPERLKILALIDRFSVGERADLGRLMLSHLDDVIHAAQGTTLWRFRWVIQDEGLLQLGFGACNQLTDLHSEAFRQKVALRHHDLTAAARAAGASDEPKTVGVLLTPRYDGYRPWNTTTFTILGAVNFEPDDLAAMRQLWDSAEPAA
;
A
#
# COMPACT_ATOMS: atom_id res chain seq x y z
N MET A 1 12.84 24.86 8.00
CA MET A 1 11.67 25.13 7.14
C MET A 1 10.94 26.31 7.75
N PRO A 2 10.55 27.34 6.98
CA PRO A 2 9.71 28.40 7.52
C PRO A 2 8.28 27.89 7.65
N PHE A 3 7.77 27.88 8.88
CA PHE A 3 6.36 27.72 9.17
C PHE A 3 5.75 29.11 9.36
N PHE A 4 4.55 29.31 8.86
CA PHE A 4 3.86 30.59 8.89
C PHE A 4 2.56 30.43 9.66
N THR A 5 2.33 31.31 10.62
CA THR A 5 1.06 31.40 11.36
C THR A 5 -0.03 32.04 10.49
N GLU A 6 0.34 32.89 9.55
CA GLU A 6 -0.59 33.61 8.67
C GLU A 6 -0.38 33.25 7.18
N ARG A 7 -1.49 32.98 6.49
CA ARG A 7 -1.49 32.67 5.04
C ARG A 7 -0.87 33.80 4.23
N GLN A 8 -1.13 35.04 4.62
CA GLN A 8 -0.63 36.22 3.91
C GLN A 8 0.90 36.31 3.96
N ALA A 9 1.50 36.08 5.12
CA ALA A 9 2.95 36.05 5.29
C ALA A 9 3.62 34.97 4.42
N PHE A 10 3.02 33.79 4.30
CA PHE A 10 3.51 32.74 3.39
C PHE A 10 3.45 33.18 1.93
N LEU A 11 2.33 33.78 1.49
CA LEU A 11 2.17 34.25 0.12
C LEU A 11 3.18 35.36 -0.23
N GLU A 12 3.51 36.23 0.73
CA GLU A 12 4.55 37.25 0.57
C GLU A 12 5.93 36.62 0.36
N VAL A 13 6.30 35.59 1.12
CA VAL A 13 7.57 34.86 0.93
C VAL A 13 7.64 34.17 -0.43
N VAL A 14 6.52 33.62 -0.90
CA VAL A 14 6.40 33.03 -2.24
C VAL A 14 6.59 34.11 -3.31
N ALA A 15 5.92 35.26 -3.17
CA ALA A 15 5.99 36.38 -4.11
C ALA A 15 7.38 37.03 -4.17
N ASP A 16 8.07 37.10 -3.03
CA ASP A 16 9.44 37.64 -2.91
C ASP A 16 10.52 36.72 -3.53
N GLY A 17 10.15 35.54 -4.04
CA GLY A 17 11.08 34.61 -4.66
C GLY A 17 12.04 33.92 -3.67
N ARG A 18 11.78 34.01 -2.36
CA ARG A 18 12.58 33.33 -1.32
C ARG A 18 12.50 31.81 -1.39
N PHE A 19 11.46 31.28 -2.05
CA PHE A 19 11.34 29.87 -2.44
C PHE A 19 11.79 29.60 -3.88
N GLY A 20 12.56 30.49 -4.51
CA GLY A 20 12.92 30.39 -5.94
C GLY A 20 13.73 29.14 -6.33
N VAL A 21 14.26 28.40 -5.36
CA VAL A 21 14.92 27.09 -5.55
C VAL A 21 13.96 25.90 -5.50
N LEU A 22 12.70 26.13 -5.10
CA LEU A 22 11.67 25.11 -4.98
C LEU A 22 10.71 25.15 -6.17
N ARG A 23 10.26 23.97 -6.61
CA ARG A 23 9.26 23.83 -7.67
C ARG A 23 7.85 24.17 -7.17
N PRO A 24 6.93 24.57 -8.06
CA PRO A 24 5.56 24.93 -7.66
C PRO A 24 4.84 23.85 -6.84
N GLU A 25 5.09 22.58 -7.12
CA GLU A 25 4.50 21.44 -6.40
C GLU A 25 5.08 21.31 -4.98
N GLN A 26 6.36 21.63 -4.80
CA GLN A 26 7.01 21.66 -3.49
C GLN A 26 6.51 22.84 -2.66
N VAL A 27 6.29 23.99 -3.30
CA VAL A 27 5.68 25.17 -2.64
C VAL A 27 4.23 24.86 -2.24
N SER A 28 3.46 24.19 -3.11
CA SER A 28 2.10 23.73 -2.81
C SER A 28 2.08 22.72 -1.65
N LEU A 29 3.05 21.81 -1.59
CA LEU A 29 3.18 20.87 -0.49
C LEU A 29 3.53 21.57 0.83
N ILE A 30 4.44 22.56 0.79
CA ILE A 30 4.76 23.39 1.97
C ILE A 30 3.50 24.11 2.43
N GLN A 31 2.70 24.65 1.50
CA GLN A 31 1.44 25.33 1.80
C GLN A 31 0.43 24.40 2.48
N GLN A 32 0.35 23.14 2.06
CA GLN A 32 -0.58 22.14 2.59
C GLN A 32 -0.28 21.75 4.04
N VAL A 33 0.97 21.85 4.48
CA VAL A 33 1.36 21.57 5.87
C VAL A 33 1.41 22.84 6.73
N GLN A 34 0.97 23.99 6.22
CA GLN A 34 0.83 25.19 7.02
C GLN A 34 -0.47 25.14 7.84
N PRO A 35 -0.52 25.79 9.01
CA PRO A 35 -1.69 25.80 9.88
C PRO A 35 -2.79 26.77 9.38
N PHE A 36 -3.09 26.79 8.07
CA PHE A 36 -4.01 27.77 7.46
C PHE A 36 -5.45 27.29 7.33
N ASP A 37 -5.72 25.98 7.42
CA ASP A 37 -7.03 25.41 7.15
C ASP A 37 -7.65 24.85 8.44
N GLU A 38 -8.78 25.42 8.84
CA GLU A 38 -9.54 24.97 10.02
C GLU A 38 -10.16 23.59 9.82
N SER A 39 -10.27 23.11 8.57
CA SER A 39 -10.72 21.75 8.30
C SER A 39 -9.74 20.69 8.82
N ASP A 40 -8.50 21.09 9.12
CA ASP A 40 -7.50 20.19 9.67
C ASP A 40 -6.89 20.62 11.00
N ARG A 41 -7.71 20.46 12.04
CA ARG A 41 -7.36 20.81 13.42
C ARG A 41 -6.11 20.08 13.93
N GLU A 42 -5.84 18.88 13.45
CA GLU A 42 -4.72 18.08 13.96
C GLU A 42 -3.39 18.59 13.42
N VAL A 43 -3.28 18.85 12.11
CA VAL A 43 -2.06 19.43 11.55
C VAL A 43 -1.86 20.88 11.99
N ALA A 44 -2.94 21.66 12.08
CA ALA A 44 -2.85 23.01 12.65
C ALA A 44 -2.33 22.97 14.10
N ARG A 45 -2.78 22.00 14.91
CA ARG A 45 -2.31 21.79 16.29
C ARG A 45 -0.86 21.34 16.36
N ILE A 46 -0.43 20.37 15.56
CA ILE A 46 0.94 19.84 15.56
C ILE A 46 1.93 20.88 15.04
N VAL A 47 1.59 21.56 13.95
CA VAL A 47 2.42 22.63 13.38
C VAL A 47 2.43 23.85 14.29
N GLY A 48 1.29 24.18 14.90
CA GLY A 48 1.19 25.19 15.94
C GLY A 48 2.12 24.88 17.11
N LEU A 49 2.17 23.62 17.57
CA LEU A 49 3.10 23.19 18.61
C LEU A 49 4.55 23.36 18.16
N LEU A 50 4.88 22.99 16.93
CA LEU A 50 6.23 23.18 16.40
C LEU A 50 6.64 24.65 16.33
N ILE A 51 5.70 25.54 15.98
CA ILE A 51 5.90 26.99 15.99
C ILE A 51 6.11 27.48 17.43
N GLY A 52 5.22 27.12 18.35
CA GLY A 52 5.30 27.51 19.76
C GLY A 52 6.58 27.02 20.43
N LEU A 53 7.05 25.81 20.10
CA LEU A 53 8.35 25.29 20.53
C LEU A 53 9.51 26.13 19.97
N GLY A 54 9.41 26.55 18.71
CA GLY A 54 10.39 27.45 18.09
C GLY A 54 10.45 28.81 18.78
N GLU A 55 9.30 29.43 19.02
CA GLU A 55 9.19 30.71 19.74
C GLU A 55 9.68 30.60 21.18
N ALA A 56 9.26 29.56 21.91
CA ALA A 56 9.71 29.33 23.28
C ALA A 56 11.22 29.11 23.33
N ARG A 57 11.80 28.40 22.36
CA ARG A 57 13.25 28.23 22.25
C ARG A 57 13.94 29.57 21.98
N ASP A 58 13.43 30.34 21.02
CA ASP A 58 14.05 31.60 20.59
C ASP A 58 13.94 32.68 21.68
N HIS A 59 12.90 32.63 22.53
CA HIS A 59 12.74 33.47 23.72
C HIS A 59 13.42 32.92 24.99
N GLY A 60 14.00 31.71 24.94
CA GLY A 60 14.65 31.07 26.09
C GLY A 60 13.68 30.63 27.19
N THR A 61 12.42 30.38 26.85
CA THR A 61 11.34 29.97 27.76
C THR A 61 10.92 28.51 27.56
N LEU A 62 11.59 27.77 26.68
CA LEU A 62 11.34 26.35 26.45
C LEU A 62 11.85 25.50 27.62
N ASP A 63 10.92 24.91 28.35
CA ASP A 63 11.17 24.00 29.46
C ASP A 63 10.22 22.80 29.40
N VAL A 64 10.55 21.75 30.14
CA VAL A 64 9.66 20.60 30.35
C VAL A 64 8.92 20.81 31.66
N ALA A 65 7.59 20.84 31.58
CA ALA A 65 6.70 21.02 32.72
C ALA A 65 5.76 19.82 32.88
N ALA A 66 5.02 19.80 33.98
CA ALA A 66 3.93 18.86 34.19
C ALA A 66 2.60 19.54 33.91
N TRP A 67 1.72 18.87 33.19
CA TRP A 67 0.33 19.24 32.96
C TRP A 67 -0.56 18.36 33.82
N ALA A 68 -1.36 18.99 34.68
CA ALA A 68 -2.38 18.31 35.47
C ALA A 68 -3.63 18.14 34.60
N HIS A 69 -4.06 16.90 34.34
CA HIS A 69 -5.27 16.62 33.58
C HIS A 69 -6.21 15.62 34.27
N GLY A 70 -7.49 15.62 33.84
CA GLY A 70 -8.44 14.54 34.10
C GLY A 70 -8.84 14.36 35.57
N GLY A 71 -8.69 15.41 36.37
CA GLY A 71 -8.90 15.34 37.82
C GLY A 71 -10.33 14.98 38.20
N ARG A 72 -10.50 14.00 39.09
CA ARG A 72 -11.76 13.77 39.84
C ARG A 72 -11.52 13.96 41.34
N PRO A 73 -11.29 15.20 41.78
CA PRO A 73 -10.96 15.47 43.17
C PRO A 73 -12.06 14.95 44.11
N GLU A 74 -11.66 14.06 45.01
CA GLU A 74 -12.48 13.46 46.05
C GLU A 74 -12.10 14.05 47.41
N ALA A 75 -13.06 14.17 48.31
CA ALA A 75 -12.82 14.54 49.69
C ALA A 75 -13.62 13.60 50.60
N ARG A 76 -13.00 13.21 51.71
CA ARG A 76 -13.59 12.34 52.75
C ARG A 76 -13.63 13.11 54.07
N VAL A 77 -14.74 12.96 54.78
CA VAL A 77 -14.94 13.49 56.13
C VAL A 77 -15.23 12.35 57.08
N ALA A 78 -14.74 12.45 58.32
CA ALA A 78 -14.83 11.36 59.30
C ALA A 78 -16.28 11.05 59.75
N GLN A 79 -17.20 12.01 59.64
CA GLN A 79 -18.64 11.82 59.89
C GLN A 79 -19.43 11.93 58.58
N ALA A 80 -19.90 10.78 58.10
CA ALA A 80 -20.37 10.56 56.73
C ALA A 80 -21.85 10.92 56.47
N GLU A 81 -22.33 12.10 56.91
CA GLU A 81 -23.76 12.46 56.70
C GLU A 81 -24.03 13.66 55.78
N GLU A 82 -23.03 14.47 55.40
CA GLU A 82 -23.23 15.56 54.42
C GLU A 82 -22.45 15.34 53.11
N ALA A 83 -23.14 15.52 51.99
CA ALA A 83 -22.56 15.41 50.65
C ALA A 83 -21.71 16.67 50.35
N LEU A 84 -20.39 16.52 50.38
CA LEU A 84 -19.47 17.55 49.89
C LEU A 84 -19.70 17.78 48.40
N THR A 85 -19.90 19.05 48.02
CA THR A 85 -20.01 19.42 46.61
C THR A 85 -18.63 19.83 46.10
N CYS A 86 -18.13 19.11 45.10
CA CYS A 86 -16.84 19.40 44.47
C CYS A 86 -17.05 20.17 43.15
N VAL A 87 -16.39 21.31 43.02
CA VAL A 87 -16.27 22.07 41.77
C VAL A 87 -14.89 21.81 41.19
N TYR A 88 -14.85 21.13 40.04
CA TYR A 88 -13.62 20.94 39.29
C TYR A 88 -13.15 22.27 38.70
N LEU A 89 -11.91 22.68 39.00
CA LEU A 89 -11.35 23.99 38.60
C LEU A 89 -10.54 23.93 37.30
N GLY A 90 -10.38 22.74 36.71
CA GLY A 90 -9.85 22.56 35.35
C GLY A 90 -8.40 22.07 35.27
N ASP A 91 -8.08 21.54 34.09
CA ASP A 91 -6.73 21.09 33.72
C ASP A 91 -5.76 22.28 33.67
N GLY A 92 -4.46 22.01 33.78
CA GLY A 92 -3.45 22.98 33.35
C GLY A 92 -2.03 22.79 33.85
N LEU A 93 -1.17 23.72 33.46
CA LEU A 93 0.25 23.70 33.77
C LEU A 93 0.49 23.78 35.28
N LEU A 94 1.37 22.91 35.78
CA LEU A 94 1.76 22.84 37.17
C LEU A 94 2.98 23.75 37.44
N GLU A 95 2.72 25.05 37.54
CA GLU A 95 3.71 26.03 37.97
C GLU A 95 3.69 26.14 39.50
N GLY A 96 4.37 25.22 40.18
CA GLY A 96 4.41 25.15 41.64
C GLY A 96 3.16 24.52 42.25
N ARG A 97 2.14 25.31 42.60
CA ARG A 97 0.88 24.82 43.19
C ARG A 97 -0.30 25.20 42.31
N ARG A 98 -1.10 24.21 41.91
CA ARG A 98 -2.34 24.39 41.15
C ARG A 98 -3.53 23.86 41.92
N ALA A 99 -4.58 24.66 42.06
CA ALA A 99 -5.86 24.19 42.56
C ALA A 99 -6.62 23.51 41.41
N VAL A 100 -6.98 22.24 41.59
CA VAL A 100 -7.75 21.47 40.59
C VAL A 100 -9.21 21.28 40.96
N GLY A 101 -9.56 21.58 42.21
CA GLY A 101 -10.91 21.41 42.73
C GLY A 101 -11.12 22.30 43.95
N ALA A 102 -12.35 22.75 44.13
CA ALA A 102 -12.82 23.42 45.33
C ALA A 102 -13.99 22.63 45.91
N PHE A 103 -13.96 22.39 47.22
CA PHE A 103 -15.04 21.70 47.92
C PHE A 103 -15.81 22.72 48.76
N ASP A 104 -17.14 22.69 48.67
CA ASP A 104 -18.00 23.38 49.64
C ASP A 104 -18.32 22.41 50.79
N ALA A 105 -17.91 22.81 52.00
CA ALA A 105 -17.94 22.00 53.21
C ALA A 105 -18.46 22.84 54.38
N PRO A 106 -19.77 23.18 54.41
CA PRO A 106 -20.31 24.07 55.42
C PRO A 106 -20.23 23.43 56.82
N GLY A 107 -19.62 24.14 57.77
CA GLY A 107 -19.57 23.72 59.17
C GLY A 107 -18.47 22.72 59.55
N LEU A 108 -17.55 22.42 58.63
CA LEU A 108 -16.36 21.59 58.87
C LEU A 108 -15.09 22.45 58.88
N ASP A 109 -14.15 22.14 59.79
CA ASP A 109 -12.82 22.75 59.76
C ASP A 109 -11.92 22.04 58.72
N ALA A 110 -10.95 22.77 58.15
CA ALA A 110 -10.15 22.29 57.02
C ALA A 110 -9.27 21.07 57.35
N ASP A 111 -8.96 20.85 58.63
CA ASP A 111 -8.22 19.70 59.15
C ASP A 111 -9.09 18.44 59.33
N GLU A 112 -10.41 18.56 59.20
CA GLU A 112 -11.37 17.44 59.26
C GLU A 112 -11.65 16.81 57.87
N ILE A 113 -11.02 17.34 56.82
CA ILE A 113 -11.25 16.96 55.42
C ILE A 113 -9.98 16.29 54.84
N GLU A 114 -10.08 15.01 54.51
CA GLU A 114 -9.03 14.30 53.76
C GLU A 114 -9.33 14.36 52.25
N GLY A 115 -8.53 15.09 51.49
CA GLY A 115 -8.67 15.21 50.03
C GLY A 115 -7.78 14.23 49.26
N ASN A 116 -8.32 13.60 48.23
CA ASN A 116 -7.56 12.95 47.15
C ASN A 116 -7.82 13.71 45.83
N PRO A 117 -6.83 14.40 45.27
CA PRO A 117 -7.03 15.19 44.07
C PRO A 117 -7.36 14.34 42.83
N ASN A 118 -6.98 13.05 42.82
CA ASN A 118 -7.20 12.10 41.73
C ASN A 118 -6.88 12.70 40.34
N ILE A 119 -5.72 13.33 40.24
CA ILE A 119 -5.19 13.99 39.03
C ILE A 119 -4.18 13.05 38.38
N ALA A 120 -4.18 13.00 37.05
CA ALA A 120 -3.08 12.45 36.28
C ALA A 120 -2.14 13.58 35.83
N PHE A 121 -0.84 13.29 35.81
CA PHE A 121 0.19 14.24 35.40
C PHE A 121 0.87 13.72 34.15
N ASP A 122 0.87 14.55 33.11
CA ASP A 122 1.65 14.32 31.91
C ASP A 122 2.78 15.31 31.80
N LEU A 123 3.89 14.89 31.20
CA LEU A 123 4.91 15.84 30.80
C LEU A 123 4.39 16.65 29.61
N VAL A 124 4.79 17.92 29.52
CA VAL A 124 4.52 18.82 28.40
C VAL A 124 5.69 19.77 28.19
N ALA A 125 5.80 20.32 26.98
CA ALA A 125 6.64 21.49 26.76
C ALA A 125 5.87 22.76 27.19
N THR A 126 6.57 23.78 27.68
CA THR A 126 6.01 25.12 27.99
C THR A 126 5.71 25.93 26.73
N ALA A 127 5.00 25.33 25.77
CA ALA A 127 4.69 25.89 24.47
C ALA A 127 3.25 25.59 24.08
N GLU A 128 2.56 26.62 23.57
CA GLU A 128 1.22 26.46 23.00
C GLU A 128 1.26 25.72 21.65
N PRO A 129 0.17 25.02 21.28
CA PRO A 129 -1.09 24.86 22.00
C PRO A 129 -1.00 23.86 23.16
N TRP A 130 -1.71 24.11 24.27
CA TRP A 130 -1.75 23.21 25.44
C TRP A 130 -2.51 21.90 25.17
N PRO A 131 -2.29 20.82 25.97
CA PRO A 131 -3.04 19.56 25.85
C PRO A 131 -4.56 19.77 25.89
N ALA A 132 -5.27 19.12 24.97
CA ALA A 132 -6.73 19.18 24.91
C ALA A 132 -7.41 18.12 25.81
N ASP A 133 -6.76 16.98 26.02
CA ASP A 133 -7.30 15.81 26.71
C ASP A 133 -6.16 14.90 27.23
N PRO A 134 -6.45 13.84 28.03
CA PRO A 134 -5.47 12.90 28.56
C PRO A 134 -4.60 12.16 27.53
N ASP A 135 -5.11 11.96 26.31
CA ASP A 135 -4.38 11.29 25.25
C ASP A 135 -3.48 12.29 24.50
N ASP A 136 -3.59 13.58 24.76
CA ASP A 136 -2.76 14.65 24.20
C ASP A 136 -1.46 14.91 24.99
N ASN A 137 -0.75 13.84 25.34
CA ASN A 137 0.45 13.86 26.18
C ASN A 137 1.76 14.08 25.38
N PHE A 138 2.88 14.27 26.10
CA PHE A 138 4.21 14.48 25.50
C PHE A 138 4.59 13.41 24.47
N GLN A 139 4.30 12.15 24.77
CA GLN A 139 4.65 11.02 23.90
C GLN A 139 3.86 11.10 22.59
N ASN A 140 2.55 11.28 22.67
CA ASN A 140 1.68 11.35 21.50
C ASN A 140 1.96 12.61 20.66
N ARG A 141 2.25 13.75 21.30
CA ARG A 141 2.67 14.98 20.62
C ARG A 141 4.02 14.83 19.93
N SER A 142 5.00 14.23 20.60
CA SER A 142 6.33 13.97 20.02
C SER A 142 6.24 13.00 18.85
N ALA A 143 5.44 11.93 18.99
CA ALA A 143 5.18 10.97 17.93
C ALA A 143 4.48 11.64 16.73
N SER A 144 3.52 12.52 16.99
CA SER A 144 2.80 13.28 15.96
C SER A 144 3.72 14.25 15.21
N LEU A 145 4.62 14.94 15.92
CA LEU A 145 5.63 15.81 15.33
C LEU A 145 6.60 15.02 14.43
N LEU A 146 7.07 13.86 14.90
CA LEU A 146 7.95 12.98 14.13
C LEU A 146 7.23 12.40 12.91
N ALA A 147 5.99 11.94 13.06
CA ALA A 147 5.17 11.41 11.97
C ALA A 147 4.88 12.48 10.90
N LEU A 148 4.56 13.70 11.32
CA LEU A 148 4.40 14.84 10.41
C LEU A 148 5.71 15.15 9.68
N GLY A 149 6.84 15.16 10.40
CA GLY A 149 8.17 15.38 9.81
C GLY A 149 8.51 14.32 8.77
N GLN A 150 8.29 13.04 9.06
CA GLN A 150 8.52 11.93 8.14
C GLN A 150 7.61 11.98 6.93
N THR A 151 6.33 12.27 7.14
CA THR A 151 5.34 12.42 6.08
C THR A 151 5.72 13.57 5.16
N PHE A 152 6.06 14.72 5.73
CA PHE A 152 6.50 15.87 4.95
C PHE A 152 7.76 15.54 4.15
N LEU A 153 8.77 14.90 4.76
CA LEU A 153 9.98 14.47 4.07
C LEU A 153 9.68 13.45 2.96
N GLY A 154 8.77 12.51 3.21
CA GLY A 154 8.34 11.51 2.23
C GLY A 154 7.61 12.14 1.05
N LEU A 155 6.69 13.08 1.29
CA LEU A 155 5.99 13.82 0.25
C LEU A 155 6.95 14.73 -0.52
N MET A 156 7.88 15.41 0.16
CA MET A 156 8.92 16.18 -0.50
C MET A 156 9.80 15.29 -1.35
N ALA A 157 10.15 14.08 -0.90
CA ALA A 157 10.90 13.11 -1.68
C ALA A 157 10.11 12.62 -2.90
N GLN A 158 8.81 12.32 -2.76
CA GLN A 158 7.94 11.91 -3.86
C GLN A 158 7.79 13.00 -4.92
N VAL A 159 7.51 14.22 -4.49
CA VAL A 159 7.43 15.38 -5.39
C VAL A 159 8.81 15.61 -6.03
N SER A 160 9.91 15.52 -5.28
CA SER A 160 11.31 15.56 -5.78
C SER A 160 11.64 14.44 -6.76
N ALA A 161 10.95 13.32 -6.66
CA ALA A 161 11.03 12.20 -7.59
C ALA A 161 10.08 12.33 -8.80
N GLY A 162 9.31 13.42 -8.91
CA GLY A 162 8.38 13.66 -10.02
C GLY A 162 7.06 12.89 -9.93
N ILE A 163 6.73 12.34 -8.75
CA ILE A 163 5.47 11.62 -8.50
C ILE A 163 4.44 12.65 -8.05
N PRO A 164 3.35 12.90 -8.81
CA PRO A 164 2.32 13.82 -8.37
C PRO A 164 1.60 13.24 -7.14
N PRO A 165 1.39 14.02 -6.06
CA PRO A 165 0.51 13.62 -4.99
C PRO A 165 -0.88 13.45 -5.61
N SER A 166 -1.46 12.24 -5.49
CA SER A 166 -2.78 11.92 -6.01
C SER A 166 -3.76 13.06 -5.68
N GLY A 167 -4.36 13.68 -6.70
CA GLY A 167 -5.06 14.98 -6.64
C GLY A 167 -6.36 15.05 -5.83
N GLN A 168 -6.43 14.40 -4.67
CA GLN A 168 -7.47 14.60 -3.67
C GLN A 168 -6.85 15.27 -2.46
N ARG A 169 -7.42 16.42 -2.04
CA ARG A 169 -7.28 16.95 -0.68
C ARG A 169 -7.63 15.82 0.28
N ARG A 170 -6.62 15.20 0.88
CA ARG A 170 -6.82 14.21 1.94
C ARG A 170 -6.95 14.97 3.25
N SER A 171 -7.96 14.63 4.05
CA SER A 171 -8.04 15.07 5.44
C SER A 171 -6.87 14.47 6.24
N HIS A 172 -6.19 15.28 7.02
CA HIS A 172 -4.94 14.97 7.68
C HIS A 172 -5.05 13.94 8.83
N ALA A 173 -6.27 13.59 9.25
CA ALA A 173 -6.54 12.47 10.18
C ALA A 173 -6.10 11.09 9.63
N SER A 174 -5.69 11.02 8.36
CA SER A 174 -5.14 9.80 7.73
C SER A 174 -3.61 9.71 7.72
N PHE A 175 -2.90 10.67 8.35
CA PHE A 175 -1.45 10.87 8.21
C PHE A 175 -0.63 10.58 9.47
N VAL A 176 -1.27 10.20 10.58
CA VAL A 176 -0.58 9.66 11.76
C VAL A 176 -0.63 8.13 11.67
N ARG A 177 0.32 7.53 10.95
CA ARG A 177 0.75 6.15 11.22
C ARG A 177 2.16 6.23 11.82
N PRO A 178 2.40 5.63 13.00
CA PRO A 178 3.76 5.49 13.54
C PRO A 178 4.67 4.78 12.54
N MET A 179 5.97 5.07 12.61
CA MET A 179 7.05 4.35 11.92
C MET A 179 6.87 2.82 12.00
N PRO A 180 7.39 2.05 11.03
CA PRO A 180 7.34 0.60 11.11
C PRO A 180 8.27 0.14 12.24
N ALA A 181 7.69 -0.08 13.43
CA ALA A 181 8.03 -1.24 14.21
C ALA A 181 7.77 -2.48 13.33
N SER A 182 8.44 -3.58 13.61
CA SER A 182 8.07 -4.90 13.09
C SER A 182 6.56 -4.98 12.87
N ASP A 183 6.09 -5.30 11.65
CA ASP A 183 4.64 -5.48 11.36
C ASP A 183 3.98 -6.52 12.29
N TRP A 184 4.79 -7.26 13.04
CA TRP A 184 4.45 -8.17 14.10
C TRP A 184 4.91 -7.63 15.45
N ASP A 185 3.98 -7.19 16.28
CA ASP A 185 4.27 -6.78 17.66
C ASP A 185 4.09 -7.97 18.60
N LYS A 186 4.91 -8.03 19.66
CA LYS A 186 4.74 -9.06 20.69
C LYS A 186 3.37 -8.87 21.34
N PHE A 187 2.47 -9.82 21.10
CA PHE A 187 1.14 -9.82 21.68
C PHE A 187 1.22 -10.38 23.09
N ARG A 188 0.78 -9.60 24.07
CA ARG A 188 0.60 -10.06 25.44
C ARG A 188 -0.90 -10.29 25.63
N PRO A 189 -1.39 -11.53 25.56
CA PRO A 189 -2.79 -11.79 25.88
C PRO A 189 -3.05 -11.30 27.31
N ASP A 190 -4.21 -10.69 27.53
CA ASP A 190 -4.68 -10.46 28.89
C ASP A 190 -4.98 -11.84 29.50
N LEU A 191 -4.14 -12.26 30.43
CA LEU A 191 -4.05 -13.66 30.91
C LEU A 191 -5.32 -14.12 31.65
N GLU A 192 -6.25 -13.22 31.97
CA GLU A 192 -7.48 -13.53 32.70
C GLU A 192 -8.72 -13.76 31.80
N ALA A 193 -8.70 -13.39 30.51
CA ALA A 193 -9.90 -13.47 29.64
C ALA A 193 -9.69 -14.15 28.27
N ASP A 194 -8.62 -13.81 27.54
CA ASP A 194 -8.50 -14.18 26.11
C ASP A 194 -7.43 -15.24 25.83
N GLY A 195 -6.53 -15.49 26.80
CA GLY A 195 -5.35 -16.33 26.59
C GLY A 195 -5.65 -17.79 26.26
N GLU A 196 -6.64 -18.39 26.92
CA GLU A 196 -7.04 -19.79 26.67
C GLU A 196 -7.78 -19.97 25.35
N GLU A 197 -8.66 -19.02 24.98
CA GLU A 197 -9.39 -19.05 23.70
C GLU A 197 -8.44 -18.88 22.51
N ILE A 198 -7.49 -17.93 22.61
CA ILE A 198 -6.46 -17.72 21.59
C ILE A 198 -5.53 -18.92 21.49
N ALA A 199 -5.12 -19.51 22.62
CA ALA A 199 -4.30 -20.72 22.62
C ALA A 199 -5.03 -21.90 21.98
N ALA A 200 -6.30 -22.11 22.32
CA ALA A 200 -7.13 -23.16 21.74
C ALA A 200 -7.37 -22.96 20.23
N ALA A 201 -7.60 -21.71 19.78
CA ALA A 201 -7.75 -21.38 18.37
C ALA A 201 -6.47 -21.64 17.57
N LEU A 202 -5.30 -21.35 18.14
CA LEU A 202 -4.00 -21.64 17.55
C LEU A 202 -3.68 -23.14 17.55
N ASP A 203 -4.01 -23.86 18.63
CA ASP A 203 -3.83 -25.31 18.72
C ASP A 203 -4.73 -26.08 17.74
N ALA A 204 -5.89 -25.50 17.39
CA ALA A 204 -6.81 -26.05 16.41
C ALA A 204 -6.45 -25.67 14.95
N ALA A 205 -5.60 -24.67 14.74
CA ALA A 205 -5.20 -24.23 13.42
C ALA A 205 -4.08 -25.11 12.85
N GLU A 206 -4.16 -25.46 11.56
CA GLU A 206 -3.13 -26.28 10.90
C GLU A 206 -1.78 -25.55 10.77
N VAL A 207 -1.83 -24.23 10.81
CA VAL A 207 -0.69 -23.31 10.87
C VAL A 207 -0.87 -22.57 12.18
N ASP A 208 0.19 -22.37 12.98
CA ASP A 208 0.20 -21.60 14.26
C ASP A 208 -0.22 -20.11 14.06
N LEU A 209 -1.40 -19.89 13.49
CA LEU A 209 -1.97 -18.64 13.02
C LEU A 209 -3.46 -18.62 13.35
N ALA A 210 -3.91 -17.58 14.03
CA ALA A 210 -5.31 -17.35 14.36
C ALA A 210 -5.74 -15.92 13.97
N LEU A 211 -7.02 -15.75 13.67
CA LEU A 211 -7.64 -14.44 13.51
C LEU A 211 -8.34 -14.07 14.82
N ARG A 212 -7.93 -12.97 15.44
CA ARG A 212 -8.64 -12.34 16.54
C ARG A 212 -9.53 -11.23 15.99
N ILE A 213 -10.76 -11.18 16.46
CA ILE A 213 -11.67 -10.06 16.24
C ILE A 213 -11.83 -9.36 17.59
N ASP A 214 -11.39 -8.12 17.66
CA ASP A 214 -11.49 -7.28 18.85
C ASP A 214 -12.95 -6.81 19.04
N PRO A 215 -13.38 -6.45 20.28
CA PRO A 215 -14.77 -6.05 20.55
C PRO A 215 -15.25 -4.82 19.76
N ASP A 216 -14.31 -3.99 19.30
CA ASP A 216 -14.56 -2.81 18.45
C ASP A 216 -14.65 -3.15 16.96
N GLY A 217 -14.56 -4.43 16.60
CA GLY A 217 -14.54 -4.92 15.22
C GLY A 217 -13.16 -4.88 14.57
N GLY A 218 -12.12 -4.47 15.30
CA GLY A 218 -10.73 -4.61 14.89
C GLY A 218 -10.38 -6.06 14.58
N ARG A 219 -9.48 -6.29 13.63
CA ARG A 219 -9.03 -7.64 13.30
C ARG A 219 -7.52 -7.70 13.38
N SER A 220 -7.02 -8.75 14.02
CA SER A 220 -5.58 -8.98 14.15
C SER A 220 -5.25 -10.42 13.84
N MET A 221 -4.19 -10.65 13.07
CA MET A 221 -3.60 -11.96 12.90
C MET A 221 -2.66 -12.22 14.06
N LEU A 222 -2.75 -13.39 14.66
CA LEU A 222 -1.89 -13.82 15.74
C LEU A 222 -1.09 -15.03 15.27
N VAL A 223 0.23 -15.01 15.49
CA VAL A 223 1.10 -16.16 15.26
C VAL A 223 1.79 -16.58 16.55
N ARG A 224 2.01 -17.89 16.71
CA ARG A 224 2.85 -18.43 17.79
C ARG A 224 4.29 -18.56 17.30
N VAL A 225 5.23 -17.99 18.06
CA VAL A 225 6.67 -18.11 17.80
C VAL A 225 7.37 -18.46 19.11
N GLY A 226 7.80 -19.72 19.22
CA GLY A 226 8.29 -20.28 20.49
C GLY A 226 7.20 -20.21 21.56
N ASP A 227 7.54 -19.72 22.76
CA ASP A 227 6.60 -19.57 23.88
C ASP A 227 5.82 -18.24 23.85
N GLY A 228 5.94 -17.45 22.78
CA GLY A 228 5.34 -16.12 22.67
C GLY A 228 4.32 -16.01 21.52
N PHE A 229 3.38 -15.08 21.69
CA PHE A 229 2.44 -14.68 20.64
C PHE A 229 2.87 -13.37 20.01
N TYR A 230 2.67 -13.24 18.70
CA TYR A 230 2.91 -12.02 17.95
C TYR A 230 1.67 -11.66 17.15
N GLY A 231 1.27 -10.40 17.19
CA GLY A 231 0.07 -9.90 16.57
C GLY A 231 0.38 -8.89 15.47
N ARG A 232 -0.39 -8.95 14.38
CA ARG A 232 -0.40 -7.95 13.32
C ARG A 232 -1.84 -7.48 13.07
N PRO A 233 -2.15 -6.18 13.25
CA PRO A 233 -3.47 -5.67 12.92
C PRO A 233 -3.70 -5.71 11.41
N ILE A 234 -4.91 -6.11 11.02
CA ILE A 234 -5.43 -5.97 9.66
C ILE A 234 -6.16 -4.63 9.60
N ALA A 235 -5.74 -3.77 8.68
CA ALA A 235 -6.36 -2.47 8.53
C ALA A 235 -7.88 -2.60 8.28
N PRO A 236 -8.72 -1.73 8.89
CA PRO A 236 -10.13 -1.68 8.53
C PRO A 236 -10.27 -1.27 7.07
N ALA A 237 -11.37 -1.69 6.44
CA ALA A 237 -11.66 -1.28 5.07
C ALA A 237 -11.81 0.26 5.00
N THR A 238 -11.32 0.86 3.90
CA THR A 238 -11.28 2.32 3.71
C THR A 238 -12.65 2.94 3.98
N GLN A 239 -12.70 4.08 4.67
CA GLN A 239 -13.97 4.76 4.90
C GLN A 239 -14.61 5.19 3.58
N LEU A 240 -15.92 4.96 3.46
CA LEU A 240 -16.68 5.31 2.27
C LEU A 240 -17.02 6.80 2.29
N ASP A 241 -17.08 7.41 1.11
CA ASP A 241 -17.52 8.80 0.97
C ASP A 241 -18.98 8.94 1.45
N PRO A 242 -19.25 9.72 2.52
CA PRO A 242 -20.59 9.86 3.06
C PRO A 242 -21.54 10.62 2.13
N ALA A 243 -21.02 11.36 1.15
CA ALA A 243 -21.83 12.10 0.17
C ALA A 243 -22.33 11.20 -0.97
N ALA A 244 -21.68 10.05 -1.21
CA ALA A 244 -22.06 9.09 -2.24
C ALA A 244 -23.05 8.05 -1.71
N ARG A 245 -23.87 7.49 -2.60
CA ARG A 245 -24.72 6.34 -2.24
C ARG A 245 -23.81 5.18 -1.82
N HIS A 246 -24.10 4.57 -0.67
CA HIS A 246 -23.25 3.56 -0.02
C HIS A 246 -22.78 2.44 -0.99
N GLY A 247 -23.69 1.86 -1.77
CA GLY A 247 -23.33 0.85 -2.79
C GLY A 247 -22.30 1.35 -3.81
N THR A 248 -22.55 2.52 -4.40
CA THR A 248 -21.62 3.17 -5.35
C THR A 248 -20.29 3.54 -4.68
N ALA A 249 -20.33 4.01 -3.43
CA ALA A 249 -19.13 4.35 -2.68
C ALA A 249 -18.26 3.10 -2.41
N ALA A 250 -18.89 1.96 -2.12
CA ALA A 250 -18.22 0.67 -1.92
C ALA A 250 -17.61 0.13 -3.22
N GLU A 251 -18.35 0.19 -4.34
CA GLU A 251 -17.86 -0.16 -5.68
C GLU A 251 -16.59 0.63 -6.01
N ASP A 252 -16.68 1.95 -5.89
CA ASP A 252 -15.57 2.87 -6.11
C ASP A 252 -14.39 2.60 -5.17
N ALA A 253 -14.64 2.35 -3.88
CA ALA A 253 -13.58 2.06 -2.91
C ALA A 253 -12.81 0.78 -3.27
N SER A 254 -13.51 -0.29 -3.67
CA SER A 254 -12.89 -1.55 -4.10
C SER A 254 -12.01 -1.37 -5.33
N LEU A 255 -12.46 -0.63 -6.35
CA LEU A 255 -11.65 -0.36 -7.54
C LEU A 255 -10.49 0.59 -7.25
N ARG A 256 -10.71 1.61 -6.41
CA ARG A 256 -9.64 2.52 -5.96
C ARG A 256 -8.55 1.79 -5.21
N ALA A 257 -8.87 0.79 -4.37
CA ALA A 257 -7.86 -0.02 -3.69
C ALA A 257 -6.96 -0.76 -4.68
N ALA A 258 -7.57 -1.41 -5.68
CA ALA A 258 -6.84 -2.10 -6.75
C ALA A 258 -5.93 -1.15 -7.54
N ALA A 259 -6.43 0.03 -7.90
CA ALA A 259 -5.68 1.04 -8.64
C ALA A 259 -4.56 1.69 -7.80
N ARG A 260 -4.83 1.97 -6.52
CA ARG A 260 -3.92 2.66 -5.60
C ARG A 260 -2.70 1.81 -5.28
N TRP A 261 -2.92 0.57 -4.86
CA TRP A 261 -1.84 -0.29 -4.38
C TRP A 261 -1.22 -1.15 -5.48
N GLY A 262 -2.00 -1.49 -6.52
CA GLY A 262 -1.51 -2.08 -7.75
C GLY A 262 -1.14 -1.01 -8.79
N LEU A 263 -1.75 -1.10 -9.97
CA LEU A 263 -1.58 -0.18 -11.08
C LEU A 263 -2.97 0.21 -11.65
N PRO A 264 -3.28 1.51 -11.80
CA PRO A 264 -4.56 1.96 -12.38
C PRO A 264 -4.75 1.48 -13.82
N ASP A 265 -3.66 1.19 -14.51
CA ASP A 265 -3.61 0.75 -15.90
C ASP A 265 -4.38 -0.55 -16.16
N PHE A 266 -4.52 -1.40 -15.14
CA PHE A 266 -5.19 -2.72 -15.22
C PHE A 266 -6.62 -2.71 -14.69
N VAL A 267 -7.09 -1.59 -14.12
CA VAL A 267 -8.41 -1.46 -13.51
C VAL A 267 -9.31 -0.70 -14.47
N MET A 268 -10.38 -1.35 -14.92
CA MET A 268 -11.34 -0.79 -15.88
C MET A 268 -12.59 -0.32 -15.13
N ALA A 269 -12.99 0.92 -15.42
CA ALA A 269 -14.21 1.49 -14.89
C ALA A 269 -15.46 0.79 -15.46
N PRO A 270 -16.61 0.83 -14.74
CA PRO A 270 -17.89 0.40 -15.28
C PRO A 270 -18.18 1.07 -16.62
N GLN A 271 -18.53 0.30 -17.65
CA GLN A 271 -18.89 0.83 -18.96
C GLN A 271 -20.38 0.68 -19.25
N GLN A 272 -21.00 1.72 -19.78
CA GLN A 272 -22.38 1.67 -20.28
C GLN A 272 -22.43 1.18 -21.73
N VAL A 273 -23.18 0.10 -21.96
CA VAL A 273 -23.38 -0.53 -23.28
C VAL A 273 -24.84 -0.46 -23.68
N ALA A 274 -25.13 -0.06 -24.93
CA ALA A 274 -26.47 -0.15 -25.49
C ALA A 274 -26.84 -1.63 -25.75
N LYS A 275 -27.92 -2.11 -25.14
CA LYS A 275 -28.43 -3.47 -25.36
C LYS A 275 -29.92 -3.41 -25.71
N GLY A 276 -30.21 -3.42 -27.01
CA GLY A 276 -31.55 -3.13 -27.53
C GLY A 276 -31.87 -1.64 -27.39
N GLY A 277 -33.09 -1.30 -26.96
CA GLY A 277 -33.53 0.09 -26.73
C GLY A 277 -33.13 0.70 -25.37
N ALA A 278 -32.29 0.03 -24.57
CA ALA A 278 -31.88 0.49 -23.24
C ALA A 278 -30.35 0.42 -23.06
N THR A 279 -29.81 1.35 -22.29
CA THR A 279 -28.40 1.35 -21.85
C THR A 279 -28.26 0.48 -20.60
N ARG A 280 -27.25 -0.39 -20.55
CA ARG A 280 -26.92 -1.22 -19.39
C ARG A 280 -25.45 -1.14 -19.06
N GLU A 281 -25.13 -1.07 -17.79
CA GLU A 281 -23.75 -1.12 -17.30
C GLU A 281 -23.18 -2.54 -17.39
N LEU A 282 -21.92 -2.61 -17.80
CA LEU A 282 -21.13 -3.81 -17.96
C LEU A 282 -20.44 -4.16 -16.63
N GLY A 283 -21.26 -4.50 -15.63
CA GLY A 283 -20.79 -4.80 -14.27
C GLY A 283 -20.22 -3.60 -13.51
N ASP A 284 -19.75 -3.88 -12.29
CA ASP A 284 -19.33 -2.89 -11.29
C ASP A 284 -17.82 -2.58 -11.42
N GLY A 285 -17.11 -3.35 -12.23
CA GLY A 285 -15.70 -3.13 -12.55
C GLY A 285 -15.03 -4.37 -13.13
N THR A 286 -13.89 -4.18 -13.79
CA THR A 286 -13.10 -5.28 -14.36
C THR A 286 -11.62 -5.04 -14.11
N VAL A 287 -10.89 -6.07 -13.70
CA VAL A 287 -9.42 -6.02 -13.60
C VAL A 287 -8.84 -6.93 -14.67
N ILE A 288 -7.95 -6.44 -15.52
CA ILE A 288 -7.35 -7.22 -16.61
C ILE A 288 -5.84 -7.04 -16.59
N VAL A 289 -5.09 -8.14 -16.46
CA VAL A 289 -3.63 -8.15 -16.51
C VAL A 289 -3.14 -9.34 -17.35
N GLY A 290 -2.42 -9.03 -18.43
CA GLY A 290 -2.02 -10.04 -19.41
C GLY A 290 -3.24 -10.77 -20.00
N ARG A 291 -3.30 -12.10 -19.81
CA ARG A 291 -4.40 -12.97 -20.27
C ARG A 291 -5.42 -13.27 -19.18
N ARG A 292 -5.25 -12.77 -17.96
CA ARG A 292 -6.13 -13.05 -16.82
C ARG A 292 -7.01 -11.83 -16.53
N GLY A 293 -8.28 -12.11 -16.22
CA GLY A 293 -9.28 -11.09 -15.92
C GLY A 293 -10.13 -11.46 -14.71
N LEU A 294 -10.48 -10.44 -13.93
CA LEU A 294 -11.45 -10.52 -12.84
C LEU A 294 -12.67 -9.70 -13.21
N ALA A 295 -13.82 -10.36 -13.30
CA ALA A 295 -15.11 -9.67 -13.42
C ALA A 295 -15.64 -9.37 -12.01
N VAL A 296 -15.61 -8.10 -11.61
CA VAL A 296 -15.87 -7.67 -10.24
C VAL A 296 -17.33 -7.26 -10.07
N GLN A 297 -17.92 -7.70 -8.96
CA GLN A 297 -19.24 -7.30 -8.50
C GLN A 297 -19.17 -6.97 -7.02
N VAL A 298 -19.66 -5.81 -6.63
CA VAL A 298 -19.69 -5.38 -5.23
C VAL A 298 -21.13 -5.41 -4.73
N LYS A 299 -21.33 -5.88 -3.51
CA LYS A 299 -22.64 -5.91 -2.85
C LYS A 299 -22.49 -5.37 -1.44
N ALA A 300 -22.99 -4.15 -1.24
CA ALA A 300 -22.92 -3.47 0.04
C ALA A 300 -24.20 -3.66 0.87
N ARG A 301 -24.03 -3.84 2.18
CA ARG A 301 -25.11 -3.95 3.16
C ARG A 301 -25.50 -2.54 3.64
N GLU A 302 -26.66 -2.07 3.20
CA GLU A 302 -27.19 -0.77 3.63
C GLU A 302 -28.00 -0.89 4.94
N GLY A 303 -27.69 -0.08 5.95
CA GLY A 303 -28.42 -0.03 7.23
C GLY A 303 -27.92 -1.01 8.29
N THR A 304 -28.51 -0.95 9.48
CA THR A 304 -28.06 -1.75 10.64
C THR A 304 -28.22 -3.25 10.39
N PRO A 305 -27.17 -4.06 10.62
CA PRO A 305 -27.28 -5.52 10.59
C PRO A 305 -28.36 -6.01 11.55
N GLY A 306 -29.11 -7.01 11.11
CA GLY A 306 -30.13 -7.68 11.91
C GLY A 306 -29.60 -8.97 12.55
N ASP A 307 -30.50 -9.92 12.76
CA ASP A 307 -30.20 -11.26 13.26
C ASP A 307 -29.21 -12.03 12.35
N GLU A 308 -28.27 -12.75 12.96
CA GLU A 308 -27.17 -13.46 12.28
C GLU A 308 -27.67 -14.38 11.15
N ARG A 309 -28.78 -15.10 11.37
CA ARG A 309 -29.35 -16.00 10.34
C ARG A 309 -29.97 -15.24 9.17
N LYS A 310 -30.44 -14.01 9.38
CA LYS A 310 -30.92 -13.14 8.29
C LYS A 310 -29.73 -12.61 7.49
N GLU A 311 -28.68 -12.18 8.16
CA GLU A 311 -27.47 -11.68 7.50
C GLU A 311 -26.76 -12.80 6.73
N ALA A 312 -26.67 -14.02 7.26
CA ALA A 312 -26.13 -15.18 6.56
C ALA A 312 -26.88 -15.44 5.24
N ARG A 313 -28.22 -15.44 5.29
CA ARG A 313 -29.06 -15.59 4.09
C ARG A 313 -28.90 -14.41 3.13
N TRP A 314 -28.70 -13.20 3.65
CA TRP A 314 -28.45 -12.02 2.83
C TRP A 314 -27.13 -12.16 2.08
N VAL A 315 -26.04 -12.53 2.77
CA VAL A 315 -24.70 -12.72 2.19
C VAL A 315 -24.75 -13.79 1.10
N ILE A 316 -25.29 -14.99 1.39
CA ILE A 316 -25.41 -16.08 0.41
C ILE A 316 -26.21 -15.64 -0.82
N LYS A 317 -27.34 -14.96 -0.60
CA LYS A 317 -28.18 -14.46 -1.70
C LYS A 317 -27.41 -13.44 -2.54
N LYS A 318 -26.73 -12.49 -1.92
CA LYS A 318 -25.99 -11.42 -2.61
C LYS A 318 -24.76 -11.94 -3.34
N ALA A 319 -24.06 -12.90 -2.77
CA ALA A 319 -22.99 -13.63 -3.45
C ALA A 319 -23.49 -14.33 -4.71
N ALA A 320 -24.62 -15.05 -4.63
CA ALA A 320 -25.25 -15.69 -5.79
C ALA A 320 -25.74 -14.68 -6.85
N ASP A 321 -26.30 -13.55 -6.42
CA ASP A 321 -26.72 -12.46 -7.32
C ASP A 321 -25.52 -11.85 -8.05
N GLY A 322 -24.46 -11.49 -7.31
CA GLY A 322 -23.21 -10.95 -7.85
C GLY A 322 -22.54 -11.94 -8.81
N ALA A 323 -22.44 -13.22 -8.46
CA ALA A 323 -21.85 -14.23 -9.33
C ALA A 323 -22.61 -14.38 -10.66
N ARG A 324 -23.93 -14.23 -10.66
CA ARG A 324 -24.75 -14.24 -11.89
C ARG A 324 -24.53 -12.97 -12.72
N GLN A 325 -24.41 -11.81 -12.08
CA GLN A 325 -24.11 -10.55 -12.77
C GLN A 325 -22.72 -10.58 -13.41
N ALA A 326 -21.69 -11.00 -12.68
CA ALA A 326 -20.32 -11.16 -13.19
C ALA A 326 -20.26 -12.14 -14.39
N ALA A 327 -21.01 -13.26 -14.33
CA ALA A 327 -21.12 -14.17 -15.45
C ALA A 327 -21.77 -13.51 -16.69
N GLY A 328 -22.75 -12.64 -16.48
CA GLY A 328 -23.36 -11.83 -17.55
C GLY A 328 -22.39 -10.83 -18.17
N THR A 329 -21.54 -10.20 -17.34
CA THR A 329 -20.45 -9.32 -17.78
C THR A 329 -19.46 -10.06 -18.67
N VAL A 330 -18.92 -11.20 -18.19
CA VAL A 330 -17.97 -12.02 -18.97
C VAL A 330 -18.60 -12.52 -20.27
N ARG A 331 -19.86 -12.97 -20.24
CA ARG A 331 -20.56 -13.40 -21.46
C ARG A 331 -20.65 -12.29 -22.49
N SER A 332 -20.90 -11.06 -22.04
CA SER A 332 -20.99 -9.91 -22.93
C SER A 332 -19.60 -9.57 -23.50
N LEU A 333 -18.57 -9.49 -22.66
CA LEU A 333 -17.18 -9.28 -23.07
C LEU A 333 -16.64 -10.36 -24.03
N ARG A 334 -17.12 -11.60 -23.92
CA ARG A 334 -16.74 -12.70 -24.84
C ARG A 334 -17.46 -12.66 -26.18
N SER A 335 -18.56 -11.90 -26.29
CA SER A 335 -19.38 -11.89 -27.50
C SER A 335 -18.92 -10.88 -28.55
N ASP A 336 -18.18 -9.86 -28.15
CA ASP A 336 -17.67 -8.81 -29.04
C ASP A 336 -16.42 -8.16 -28.44
N THR A 337 -15.74 -7.32 -29.21
CA THR A 337 -14.65 -6.47 -28.72
C THR A 337 -15.22 -5.18 -28.14
N PHE A 338 -14.84 -4.86 -26.89
CA PHE A 338 -15.29 -3.65 -26.18
C PHE A 338 -14.15 -2.66 -25.98
N GLU A 339 -14.45 -1.38 -26.07
CA GLU A 339 -13.54 -0.30 -25.68
C GLU A 339 -13.68 0.00 -24.19
N LEU A 340 -12.81 -0.55 -23.35
CA LEU A 340 -12.81 -0.32 -21.91
C LEU A 340 -11.97 0.91 -21.56
N ILE A 341 -12.36 1.64 -20.51
CA ILE A 341 -11.60 2.79 -20.01
C ILE A 341 -10.89 2.38 -18.72
N ASN A 342 -9.56 2.49 -18.69
CA ASN A 342 -8.78 2.16 -17.50
C ASN A 342 -8.78 3.30 -16.46
N GLY A 343 -8.19 3.04 -15.29
CA GLY A 343 -8.08 4.00 -14.19
C GLY A 343 -7.24 5.25 -14.50
N ARG A 344 -6.59 5.31 -15.67
CA ARG A 344 -5.92 6.52 -16.19
C ARG A 344 -6.73 7.26 -17.27
N GLY A 345 -7.97 6.83 -17.54
CA GLY A 345 -8.82 7.42 -18.56
C GLY A 345 -8.46 7.03 -19.99
N ARG A 346 -7.65 5.99 -20.20
CA ARG A 346 -7.25 5.53 -21.53
C ARG A 346 -8.20 4.46 -22.05
N VAL A 347 -8.51 4.53 -23.34
CA VAL A 347 -9.40 3.58 -24.02
C VAL A 347 -8.58 2.38 -24.52
N LEU A 348 -9.07 1.18 -24.25
CA LEU A 348 -8.39 -0.08 -24.53
C LEU A 348 -9.35 -1.07 -25.20
N PRO A 349 -9.00 -1.63 -26.37
CA PRO A 349 -9.77 -2.73 -26.93
C PRO A 349 -9.62 -3.98 -26.05
N CYS A 350 -10.74 -4.60 -25.72
CA CYS A 350 -10.83 -5.83 -24.94
C CYS A 350 -11.63 -6.88 -25.73
N ALA A 351 -10.93 -7.91 -26.21
CA ALA A 351 -11.54 -9.13 -26.71
C ALA A 351 -11.66 -10.13 -25.55
N GLY A 352 -12.81 -10.17 -24.87
CA GLY A 352 -12.98 -11.00 -23.67
C GLY A 352 -12.86 -12.51 -23.91
N SER A 353 -12.88 -12.96 -25.16
CA SER A 353 -12.61 -14.35 -25.57
C SER A 353 -11.15 -14.75 -25.41
N GLU A 354 -10.21 -13.80 -25.39
CA GLU A 354 -8.78 -14.05 -25.21
C GLU A 354 -8.34 -14.03 -23.74
N VAL A 355 -9.28 -13.71 -22.85
CA VAL A 355 -9.06 -13.55 -21.42
C VAL A 355 -9.64 -14.75 -20.66
N ASP A 356 -8.81 -15.32 -19.78
CA ASP A 356 -9.22 -16.29 -18.77
C ASP A 356 -9.88 -15.52 -17.63
N TRP A 357 -11.06 -15.95 -17.19
CA TRP A 357 -11.89 -15.16 -16.27
C TRP A 357 -12.16 -15.88 -14.96
N VAL A 358 -12.00 -15.15 -13.85
CA VAL A 358 -12.57 -15.48 -12.54
C VAL A 358 -13.63 -14.43 -12.19
N ARG A 359 -14.75 -14.87 -11.61
CA ARG A 359 -15.79 -13.97 -11.10
C ARG A 359 -15.44 -13.62 -9.64
N VAL A 360 -15.35 -12.34 -9.31
CA VAL A 360 -15.08 -11.90 -7.94
C VAL A 360 -16.31 -11.18 -7.42
N VAL A 361 -16.83 -11.64 -6.28
CA VAL A 361 -17.91 -10.96 -5.57
C VAL A 361 -17.37 -10.40 -4.26
N ILE A 362 -17.35 -9.07 -4.16
CA ILE A 362 -16.91 -8.35 -2.98
C ILE A 362 -18.15 -8.03 -2.14
N ILE A 363 -18.17 -8.49 -0.90
CA ILE A 363 -19.22 -8.20 0.06
C ILE A 363 -18.72 -7.11 1.00
N ASP A 364 -19.38 -5.95 0.96
CA ASP A 364 -19.17 -4.88 1.94
C ASP A 364 -20.23 -5.02 3.04
N HIS A 365 -19.83 -5.59 4.17
CA HIS A 365 -20.68 -5.85 5.31
C HIS A 365 -19.89 -5.48 6.58
N PRO A 366 -20.46 -4.68 7.49
CA PRO A 366 -19.73 -4.19 8.66
C PRO A 366 -19.35 -5.32 9.63
N ASP A 367 -20.20 -6.34 9.77
CA ASP A 367 -19.97 -7.49 10.64
C ASP A 367 -20.44 -8.80 9.98
N PRO A 368 -19.71 -9.34 8.99
CA PRO A 368 -20.17 -10.47 8.20
C PRO A 368 -20.25 -11.76 9.05
N PRO A 369 -21.37 -12.51 8.99
CA PRO A 369 -21.45 -13.80 9.65
C PRO A 369 -20.49 -14.81 9.02
N SER A 370 -19.99 -15.74 9.83
CA SER A 370 -19.12 -16.83 9.36
C SER A 370 -19.93 -17.85 8.56
N VAL A 371 -19.95 -17.69 7.24
CA VAL A 371 -20.64 -18.59 6.30
C VAL A 371 -19.85 -18.77 5.01
N ASP A 372 -19.93 -19.97 4.44
CA ASP A 372 -19.58 -20.18 3.04
C ASP A 372 -20.66 -19.54 2.16
N ALA A 373 -20.29 -18.43 1.53
CA ALA A 373 -21.14 -17.67 0.63
C ALA A 373 -20.94 -18.06 -0.84
N THR A 374 -19.98 -18.93 -1.14
CA THR A 374 -19.58 -19.22 -2.51
C THR A 374 -20.64 -20.06 -3.21
N PRO A 375 -21.22 -19.56 -4.33
CA PRO A 375 -22.24 -20.32 -5.04
C PRO A 375 -21.68 -21.63 -5.58
N ARG A 376 -22.42 -22.74 -5.38
CA ARG A 376 -22.01 -24.05 -5.90
C ARG A 376 -21.77 -23.99 -7.42
N ARG A 377 -20.56 -24.38 -7.82
CA ARG A 377 -20.14 -24.43 -9.23
C ARG A 377 -20.84 -25.59 -9.95
N ARG A 378 -21.38 -25.33 -11.13
CA ARG A 378 -21.81 -26.38 -12.07
C ARG A 378 -20.72 -26.62 -13.11
N ASP A 379 -20.72 -27.80 -13.72
CA ASP A 379 -19.79 -28.10 -14.82
C ASP A 379 -19.93 -27.06 -15.94
N GLY A 380 -18.79 -26.49 -16.35
CA GLY A 380 -18.72 -25.43 -17.36
C GLY A 380 -18.92 -24.00 -16.85
N ASP A 381 -19.27 -23.80 -15.57
CA ASP A 381 -19.31 -22.46 -14.98
C ASP A 381 -17.89 -21.92 -14.72
N LEU A 382 -17.73 -20.62 -14.97
CA LEU A 382 -16.53 -19.88 -14.56
C LEU A 382 -16.37 -19.96 -13.03
N PRO A 383 -15.14 -20.06 -12.51
CA PRO A 383 -14.96 -20.07 -11.06
C PRO A 383 -15.42 -18.74 -10.41
N VAL A 384 -15.78 -18.81 -9.13
CA VAL A 384 -16.23 -17.66 -8.33
C VAL A 384 -15.41 -17.61 -7.05
N VAL A 385 -14.95 -16.42 -6.70
CA VAL A 385 -14.32 -16.12 -5.42
C VAL A 385 -15.16 -15.05 -4.73
N VAL A 386 -15.57 -15.29 -3.49
CA VAL A 386 -16.34 -14.35 -2.68
C VAL A 386 -15.45 -13.87 -1.53
N VAL A 387 -15.24 -12.56 -1.42
CA VAL A 387 -14.35 -11.96 -0.42
C VAL A 387 -15.03 -10.77 0.25
N SER A 388 -14.58 -10.42 1.46
CA SER A 388 -15.02 -9.19 2.09
C SER A 388 -14.30 -7.99 1.45
N ARG A 389 -14.88 -6.78 1.56
CA ARG A 389 -14.20 -5.57 1.10
C ARG A 389 -12.87 -5.35 1.84
N GLN A 390 -12.83 -5.64 3.14
CA GLN A 390 -11.61 -5.56 3.95
C GLN A 390 -10.53 -6.52 3.42
N ASP A 391 -10.88 -7.77 3.14
CA ASP A 391 -9.96 -8.77 2.59
C ASP A 391 -9.43 -8.37 1.21
N TRP A 392 -10.30 -7.84 0.35
CA TRP A 392 -9.90 -7.32 -0.96
C TRP A 392 -8.87 -6.20 -0.83
N GLU A 393 -9.11 -5.23 0.06
CA GLU A 393 -8.17 -4.15 0.33
C GLU A 393 -6.87 -4.66 0.96
N PHE A 394 -6.94 -5.62 1.88
CA PHE A 394 -5.79 -6.28 2.48
C PHE A 394 -4.90 -6.93 1.41
N LEU A 395 -5.46 -7.72 0.49
CA LEU A 395 -4.68 -8.39 -0.56
C LEU A 395 -3.89 -7.38 -1.41
N PHE A 396 -4.52 -6.27 -1.78
CA PHE A 396 -3.88 -5.21 -2.55
C PHE A 396 -2.84 -4.42 -1.74
N GLU A 397 -3.13 -4.08 -0.48
CA GLU A 397 -2.17 -3.40 0.41
C GLU A 397 -0.94 -4.27 0.69
N HIS A 398 -1.15 -5.59 0.85
CA HIS A 398 -0.13 -6.57 1.20
C HIS A 398 0.76 -6.91 0.01
N LEU A 399 0.19 -7.22 -1.15
CA LEU A 399 0.93 -7.65 -2.34
C LEU A 399 1.42 -6.50 -3.22
N ARG A 400 0.69 -5.37 -3.25
CA ARG A 400 1.02 -4.18 -4.06
C ARG A 400 1.34 -4.50 -5.53
N SER A 401 0.57 -5.42 -6.08
CA SER A 401 0.72 -5.94 -7.44
C SER A 401 -0.63 -6.43 -7.94
N VAL A 402 -1.04 -5.99 -9.13
CA VAL A 402 -2.28 -6.51 -9.73
C VAL A 402 -2.06 -7.94 -10.21
N SER A 403 -0.92 -8.22 -10.84
CA SER A 403 -0.54 -9.57 -11.28
C SER A 403 -0.57 -10.56 -10.12
N ALA A 404 0.04 -10.23 -8.98
CA ALA A 404 0.07 -11.15 -7.85
C ALA A 404 -1.31 -11.38 -7.22
N VAL A 405 -2.14 -10.32 -7.09
CA VAL A 405 -3.51 -10.48 -6.58
C VAL A 405 -4.37 -11.30 -7.55
N VAL A 406 -4.26 -11.07 -8.86
CA VAL A 406 -4.96 -11.86 -9.87
C VAL A 406 -4.48 -13.31 -9.83
N ASP A 407 -3.18 -13.56 -9.74
CA ASP A 407 -2.64 -14.92 -9.64
C ASP A 407 -3.09 -15.63 -8.36
N TYR A 408 -3.15 -14.91 -7.24
CA TYR A 408 -3.74 -15.40 -5.99
C TYR A 408 -5.21 -15.78 -6.18
N VAL A 409 -6.03 -14.88 -6.72
CA VAL A 409 -7.46 -15.11 -6.96
C VAL A 409 -7.68 -16.34 -7.84
N PHE A 410 -6.88 -16.50 -8.90
CA PHE A 410 -6.93 -17.70 -9.76
C PHE A 410 -6.59 -18.97 -8.97
N ARG A 411 -5.52 -18.94 -8.16
CA ARG A 411 -5.11 -20.08 -7.32
C ARG A 411 -6.21 -20.51 -6.36
N VAL A 412 -6.84 -19.57 -5.66
CA VAL A 412 -7.87 -19.87 -4.68
C VAL A 412 -9.20 -20.28 -5.31
N SER A 413 -9.43 -19.91 -6.56
CA SER A 413 -10.67 -20.20 -7.29
C SER A 413 -10.89 -21.68 -7.63
N ASP A 414 -9.83 -22.50 -7.53
CA ASP A 414 -9.86 -23.95 -7.75
C ASP A 414 -9.75 -24.77 -6.45
N GLN A 415 -9.77 -24.12 -5.28
CA GLN A 415 -9.74 -24.76 -3.97
C GLN A 415 -11.11 -24.69 -3.28
N GLU A 416 -11.22 -25.29 -2.08
CA GLU A 416 -12.42 -25.15 -1.27
C GLU A 416 -12.69 -23.67 -0.90
N PRO A 417 -13.96 -23.24 -0.90
CA PRO A 417 -14.33 -21.91 -0.46
C PRO A 417 -13.95 -21.64 1.00
N GLU A 418 -13.53 -20.40 1.26
CA GLU A 418 -13.27 -19.92 2.62
C GLU A 418 -14.46 -19.08 3.12
N SER A 419 -14.65 -19.04 4.43
CA SER A 419 -15.69 -18.21 5.04
C SER A 419 -15.37 -16.73 4.88
N LEU A 420 -16.41 -15.92 4.68
CA LEU A 420 -16.24 -14.48 4.46
C LEU A 420 -15.51 -13.80 5.62
N GLY A 421 -14.48 -12.99 5.34
CA GLY A 421 -13.69 -12.29 6.35
C GLY A 421 -12.44 -13.03 6.83
N ARG A 422 -12.15 -14.24 6.30
CA ARG A 422 -11.00 -15.08 6.65
C ARG A 422 -9.93 -15.18 5.54
N GLU A 423 -10.04 -14.39 4.48
CA GLU A 423 -9.11 -14.52 3.33
C GLU A 423 -7.66 -14.20 3.72
N ALA A 424 -7.44 -13.32 4.71
CA ALA A 424 -6.11 -13.10 5.29
C ALA A 424 -5.52 -14.38 5.91
N VAL A 425 -6.32 -15.18 6.62
CA VAL A 425 -5.87 -16.46 7.20
C VAL A 425 -5.46 -17.41 6.08
N ARG A 426 -6.37 -17.61 5.11
CA ARG A 426 -6.12 -18.44 3.94
C ARG A 426 -4.87 -18.00 3.16
N TYR A 427 -4.69 -16.70 2.98
CA TYR A 427 -3.49 -16.14 2.35
C TYR A 427 -2.22 -16.61 3.07
N TYR A 428 -2.19 -16.50 4.40
CA TYR A 428 -1.01 -16.87 5.18
C TYR A 428 -0.78 -18.38 5.25
N GLU A 429 -1.83 -19.19 5.27
CA GLU A 429 -1.71 -20.65 5.13
C GLU A 429 -1.05 -21.02 3.81
N LEU A 430 -1.47 -20.40 2.71
CA LEU A 430 -0.85 -20.61 1.40
C LEU A 430 0.58 -20.06 1.35
N ALA A 431 0.86 -18.92 1.97
CA ALA A 431 2.21 -18.37 2.07
C ALA A 431 3.15 -19.28 2.91
N GLN A 432 2.65 -19.87 3.99
CA GLN A 432 3.38 -20.87 4.79
C GLN A 432 3.65 -22.13 3.97
N ALA A 433 2.65 -22.61 3.22
CA ALA A 433 2.82 -23.77 2.36
C ALA A 433 3.85 -23.51 1.25
N ASP A 434 3.85 -22.31 0.67
CA ASP A 434 4.83 -21.91 -0.35
C ASP A 434 6.25 -21.85 0.21
N GLU A 435 6.43 -21.26 1.41
CA GLU A 435 7.74 -21.17 2.06
C GLU A 435 8.28 -22.53 2.50
N SER A 436 7.39 -23.44 2.91
CA SER A 436 7.75 -24.79 3.34
C SER A 436 7.97 -25.75 2.16
N SER A 437 7.58 -25.34 0.95
CA SER A 437 7.70 -26.17 -0.25
C SER A 437 9.15 -26.21 -0.75
N PRO A 438 9.64 -27.37 -1.21
CA PRO A 438 10.96 -27.46 -1.83
C PRO A 438 11.05 -26.52 -3.04
N PRO A 439 12.14 -25.73 -3.17
CA PRO A 439 12.37 -24.93 -4.35
C PRO A 439 12.27 -25.75 -5.62
N ARG A 440 11.44 -25.30 -6.57
CA ARG A 440 11.44 -25.90 -7.91
C ARG A 440 12.81 -25.63 -8.54
N PRO A 441 13.55 -26.66 -8.98
CA PRO A 441 14.82 -26.42 -9.67
C PRO A 441 14.51 -25.67 -10.95
N PRO A 442 15.30 -24.63 -11.26
CA PRO A 442 14.96 -23.84 -12.40
C PRO A 442 15.44 -24.57 -13.68
N PRO A 443 14.93 -24.21 -14.87
CA PRO A 443 15.26 -24.93 -16.09
C PRO A 443 16.76 -24.82 -16.37
N LYS A 444 17.46 -25.96 -16.50
CA LYS A 444 18.93 -25.98 -16.67
C LYS A 444 19.44 -25.15 -17.87
N TRP A 445 18.59 -24.97 -18.88
CA TRP A 445 18.91 -24.21 -20.08
C TRP A 445 18.85 -22.69 -19.87
N ALA A 446 18.20 -22.22 -18.82
CA ALA A 446 17.94 -20.80 -18.59
C ALA A 446 19.04 -20.10 -17.77
N PHE A 447 20.14 -20.78 -17.41
CA PHE A 447 21.16 -20.25 -16.50
C PHE A 447 22.53 -20.16 -17.14
N ASP A 448 23.16 -19.00 -16.99
CA ASP A 448 24.58 -18.82 -17.22
C ASP A 448 25.39 -19.51 -16.09
N PRO A 449 26.55 -20.14 -16.40
CA PRO A 449 27.45 -20.66 -15.39
C PRO A 449 27.95 -19.53 -14.48
N GLY A 450 27.36 -19.38 -13.28
CA GLY A 450 27.65 -18.29 -12.34
C GLY A 450 26.42 -17.52 -11.87
N ALA A 451 25.24 -17.74 -12.48
CA ALA A 451 24.00 -17.15 -12.01
C ALA A 451 23.61 -17.68 -10.61
N SER A 452 23.25 -16.76 -9.71
CA SER A 452 22.69 -17.13 -8.40
C SER A 452 21.22 -17.53 -8.57
N HIS A 453 20.86 -18.71 -8.06
CA HIS A 453 19.47 -19.12 -7.93
C HIS A 453 18.97 -18.77 -6.53
N VAL A 454 17.99 -17.88 -6.45
CA VAL A 454 17.36 -17.48 -5.20
C VAL A 454 15.89 -17.88 -5.27
N PRO A 455 15.46 -18.90 -4.50
CA PRO A 455 14.07 -19.31 -4.49
C PRO A 455 13.25 -18.35 -3.62
N PHE A 456 12.06 -18.00 -4.10
CA PHE A 456 11.09 -17.21 -3.36
C PHE A 456 9.74 -17.92 -3.31
N PRO A 457 9.01 -17.82 -2.18
CA PRO A 457 7.63 -18.27 -2.14
C PRO A 457 6.79 -17.43 -3.11
N LEU A 458 5.77 -18.05 -3.72
CA LEU A 458 4.86 -17.32 -4.61
C LEU A 458 4.11 -16.22 -3.84
N LEU A 459 3.67 -16.53 -2.61
CA LEU A 459 3.05 -15.59 -1.69
C LEU A 459 4.01 -15.25 -0.54
N PRO A 460 4.47 -13.98 -0.42
CA PRO A 460 5.30 -13.58 0.71
C PRO A 460 4.46 -13.38 1.98
N LYS A 461 4.97 -13.87 3.13
CA LYS A 461 4.38 -13.60 4.45
C LYS A 461 4.52 -12.14 4.88
N ALA A 462 5.64 -11.52 4.52
CA ALA A 462 5.86 -10.11 4.78
C ALA A 462 5.15 -9.25 3.70
N PRO A 463 4.57 -8.10 4.07
CA PRO A 463 4.09 -7.13 3.10
C PRO A 463 5.18 -6.68 2.13
N ALA A 464 4.79 -6.33 0.91
CA ALA A 464 5.71 -5.95 -0.16
C ALA A 464 6.66 -4.76 0.17
N ASN A 465 6.31 -3.93 1.16
CA ASN A 465 7.09 -2.77 1.60
C ASN A 465 7.71 -2.92 3.00
N ALA A 466 7.56 -4.08 3.64
CA ALA A 466 7.95 -4.29 5.04
C ALA A 466 9.46 -4.20 5.27
N ALA A 467 10.25 -4.84 4.39
CA ALA A 467 11.71 -4.87 4.50
C ALA A 467 12.35 -3.52 4.13
N ASP A 468 11.82 -2.86 3.09
CA ASP A 468 12.27 -1.54 2.69
C ASP A 468 11.21 -0.76 1.90
N THR A 469 10.62 0.25 2.57
CA THR A 469 9.65 1.14 1.94
C THR A 469 10.29 2.00 0.83
N THR A 470 11.57 2.37 0.97
CA THR A 470 12.26 3.20 -0.04
C THR A 470 12.45 2.43 -1.35
N GLY A 471 13.05 1.25 -1.28
CA GLY A 471 13.25 0.36 -2.42
C GLY A 471 11.93 -0.02 -3.10
N HIS A 472 10.90 -0.35 -2.31
CA HIS A 472 9.57 -0.61 -2.89
C HIS A 472 9.04 0.61 -3.65
N THR A 473 9.21 1.82 -3.10
CA THR A 473 8.80 3.07 -3.77
C THR A 473 9.55 3.30 -5.07
N VAL A 474 10.85 2.97 -5.14
CA VAL A 474 11.63 3.04 -6.39
C VAL A 474 11.05 2.09 -7.42
N PHE A 475 10.81 0.82 -7.08
CA PHE A 475 10.20 -0.14 -8.00
C PHE A 475 8.84 0.34 -8.51
N ARG A 476 7.98 0.85 -7.61
CA ARG A 476 6.69 1.44 -7.99
C ARG A 476 6.84 2.62 -8.94
N SER A 477 7.86 3.46 -8.74
CA SER A 477 8.18 4.60 -9.58
C SER A 477 8.59 4.18 -10.99
N LEU A 478 9.33 3.06 -11.15
CA LEU A 478 9.66 2.51 -12.47
C LEU A 478 8.39 2.18 -13.26
N LEU A 479 7.43 1.52 -12.62
CA LEU A 479 6.14 1.19 -13.23
C LEU A 479 5.34 2.44 -13.59
N GLU A 480 5.29 3.45 -12.71
CA GLU A 480 4.63 4.74 -13.00
C GLU A 480 5.29 5.46 -14.19
N ASP A 481 6.62 5.44 -14.30
CA ASP A 481 7.31 6.05 -15.42
C ASP A 481 6.93 5.42 -16.73
N ILE A 482 6.94 4.09 -16.79
CA ILE A 482 6.58 3.34 -17.99
C ILE A 482 5.10 3.59 -18.33
N ALA A 483 4.24 3.65 -17.32
CA ALA A 483 2.83 3.90 -17.48
C ALA A 483 2.53 5.32 -18.02
N THR A 484 3.28 6.33 -17.60
CA THR A 484 3.01 7.75 -17.90
C THR A 484 3.87 8.34 -19.01
N SER A 485 4.99 7.71 -19.36
CA SER A 485 5.89 8.19 -20.41
C SER A 485 5.20 8.18 -21.77
N PRO A 486 5.37 9.23 -22.61
CA PRO A 486 4.94 9.21 -24.00
C PRO A 486 5.50 7.99 -24.73
N THR A 487 4.68 7.37 -25.58
CA THR A 487 5.13 6.25 -26.42
C THR A 487 4.44 6.31 -27.77
N GLU A 488 5.13 5.88 -28.81
CA GLU A 488 4.55 5.67 -30.14
C GLU A 488 3.87 4.29 -30.26
N ARG A 489 4.07 3.42 -29.26
CA ARG A 489 3.47 2.09 -29.20
C ARG A 489 1.98 2.17 -28.89
N PRO A 490 1.16 1.23 -29.41
CA PRO A 490 -0.24 1.11 -29.00
C PRO A 490 -0.37 0.86 -27.48
N GLU A 491 -1.42 1.42 -26.86
CA GLU A 491 -1.69 1.23 -25.42
C GLU A 491 -1.73 -0.25 -24.97
N PRO A 492 -2.33 -1.20 -25.73
CA PRO A 492 -2.30 -2.61 -25.36
C PRO A 492 -0.88 -3.18 -25.23
N GLU A 493 0.08 -2.66 -25.98
CA GLU A 493 1.48 -3.08 -25.89
C GLU A 493 2.14 -2.55 -24.61
N ARG A 494 1.90 -1.28 -24.24
CA ARG A 494 2.35 -0.72 -22.96
C ARG A 494 1.82 -1.55 -21.79
N LEU A 495 0.55 -1.95 -21.82
CA LEU A 495 -0.03 -2.81 -20.77
C LEU A 495 0.60 -4.19 -20.71
N LYS A 496 0.94 -4.79 -21.85
CA LYS A 496 1.69 -6.05 -21.88
C LYS A 496 3.04 -5.88 -21.19
N ILE A 497 3.77 -4.80 -21.46
CA ILE A 497 5.07 -4.51 -20.83
C ILE A 497 4.89 -4.35 -19.30
N LEU A 498 3.93 -3.52 -18.87
CA LEU A 498 3.65 -3.32 -17.45
C LEU A 498 3.27 -4.64 -16.76
N ALA A 499 2.49 -5.50 -17.41
CA ALA A 499 2.09 -6.79 -16.86
C ALA A 499 3.30 -7.74 -16.70
N LEU A 500 4.26 -7.73 -17.63
CA LEU A 500 5.47 -8.52 -17.52
C LEU A 500 6.35 -8.06 -16.35
N ILE A 501 6.47 -6.74 -16.12
CA ILE A 501 7.27 -6.20 -15.02
C ILE A 501 6.54 -6.38 -13.68
N ASP A 502 5.22 -6.18 -13.63
CA ASP A 502 4.41 -6.40 -12.42
C ASP A 502 4.28 -7.89 -12.03
N ARG A 503 4.76 -8.83 -12.85
CA ARG A 503 4.95 -10.24 -12.45
C ARG A 503 6.25 -10.48 -11.69
N PHE A 504 7.13 -9.48 -11.55
CA PHE A 504 8.34 -9.61 -10.74
C PHE A 504 7.99 -9.98 -9.30
N SER A 505 8.77 -10.91 -8.74
CA SER A 505 8.56 -11.48 -7.40
C SER A 505 8.29 -10.39 -6.37
N VAL A 506 7.15 -10.47 -5.68
CA VAL A 506 6.72 -9.45 -4.71
C VAL A 506 7.74 -9.31 -3.58
N GLY A 507 8.32 -10.44 -3.12
CA GLY A 507 9.32 -10.45 -2.06
C GLY A 507 10.63 -9.75 -2.43
N GLU A 508 10.96 -9.61 -3.72
CA GLU A 508 12.23 -9.01 -4.18
C GLU A 508 12.10 -7.55 -4.60
N ARG A 509 10.88 -6.99 -4.70
CA ARG A 509 10.68 -5.62 -5.24
C ARG A 509 11.45 -4.56 -4.46
N ALA A 510 11.46 -4.70 -3.14
CA ALA A 510 12.15 -3.80 -2.23
C ALA A 510 13.68 -3.84 -2.46
N ASP A 511 14.24 -5.04 -2.52
CA ASP A 511 15.69 -5.25 -2.73
C ASP A 511 16.12 -4.80 -4.13
N LEU A 512 15.32 -5.09 -5.16
CA LEU A 512 15.57 -4.60 -6.51
C LEU A 512 15.59 -3.06 -6.53
N GLY A 513 14.64 -2.41 -5.87
CA GLY A 513 14.63 -0.95 -5.78
C GLY A 513 15.87 -0.37 -5.10
N ARG A 514 16.34 -0.99 -4.00
CA ARG A 514 17.63 -0.61 -3.37
C ARG A 514 18.81 -0.82 -4.29
N LEU A 515 18.85 -1.95 -4.98
CA LEU A 515 19.90 -2.26 -5.94
C LEU A 515 19.94 -1.19 -7.05
N MET A 516 18.79 -0.75 -7.54
CA MET A 516 18.72 0.31 -8.54
C MET A 516 19.24 1.66 -8.03
N LEU A 517 18.99 2.01 -6.77
CA LEU A 517 19.58 3.20 -6.16
C LEU A 517 21.10 3.08 -6.03
N SER A 518 21.61 1.92 -5.59
CA SER A 518 23.06 1.66 -5.55
C SER A 518 23.68 1.72 -6.95
N HIS A 519 23.02 1.16 -7.96
CA HIS A 519 23.47 1.27 -9.35
C HIS A 519 23.49 2.72 -9.83
N LEU A 520 22.50 3.54 -9.46
CA LEU A 520 22.48 4.95 -9.79
C LEU A 520 23.63 5.72 -9.11
N ASP A 521 23.86 5.47 -7.82
CA ASP A 521 24.96 6.07 -7.05
C ASP A 521 26.32 5.76 -7.69
N ASP A 522 26.55 4.48 -8.03
CA ASP A 522 27.75 4.02 -8.73
C ASP A 522 27.98 4.75 -10.05
N VAL A 523 26.95 4.83 -10.92
CA VAL A 523 27.11 5.39 -12.26
C VAL A 523 27.27 6.90 -12.25
N ILE A 524 26.74 7.61 -11.25
CA ILE A 524 26.91 9.06 -11.12
C ILE A 524 28.39 9.45 -10.95
N HIS A 525 29.18 8.58 -10.34
CA HIS A 525 30.60 8.81 -10.07
C HIS A 525 31.54 8.36 -11.20
N ALA A 526 31.00 7.98 -12.36
CA ALA A 526 31.80 7.61 -13.52
C ALA A 526 32.73 8.76 -13.96
N ALA A 527 33.98 8.40 -14.32
CA ALA A 527 34.96 9.36 -14.80
C ALA A 527 34.47 10.10 -16.06
N GLN A 528 34.88 11.36 -16.20
CA GLN A 528 34.50 12.14 -17.38
C GLN A 528 34.99 11.47 -18.67
N GLY A 529 34.10 11.35 -19.65
CA GLY A 529 34.41 10.72 -20.94
C GLY A 529 34.33 9.19 -20.93
N THR A 530 33.91 8.56 -19.83
CA THR A 530 33.64 7.11 -19.78
C THR A 530 32.14 6.83 -19.70
N THR A 531 31.75 5.67 -20.21
CA THR A 531 30.40 5.12 -20.04
C THR A 531 30.47 4.00 -19.02
N LEU A 532 29.63 4.07 -17.99
CA LEU A 532 29.51 3.03 -16.98
C LEU A 532 28.11 2.45 -16.99
N TRP A 533 28.03 1.13 -17.06
CA TRP A 533 26.79 0.37 -17.01
C TRP A 533 26.76 -0.50 -15.75
N ARG A 534 25.57 -0.63 -15.17
CA ARG A 534 25.25 -1.62 -14.14
C ARG A 534 23.98 -2.31 -14.55
N PHE A 535 23.95 -3.64 -14.48
CA PHE A 535 22.78 -4.44 -14.83
C PHE A 535 22.55 -5.55 -13.84
N ARG A 536 21.27 -5.82 -13.59
CA ARG A 536 20.75 -7.05 -13.00
C ARG A 536 19.81 -7.69 -14.00
N TRP A 537 20.11 -8.92 -14.38
CA TRP A 537 19.23 -9.75 -15.19
C TRP A 537 18.56 -10.79 -14.29
N VAL A 538 17.25 -10.93 -14.44
CA VAL A 538 16.44 -11.92 -13.73
C VAL A 538 15.67 -12.73 -14.75
N ILE A 539 15.64 -14.04 -14.56
CA ILE A 539 14.88 -14.97 -15.39
C ILE A 539 13.84 -15.65 -14.49
N GLN A 540 12.59 -15.60 -14.92
CA GLN A 540 11.42 -16.14 -14.21
C GLN A 540 10.47 -16.82 -15.21
N ASP A 541 9.30 -17.26 -14.73
CA ASP A 541 8.28 -17.92 -15.56
C ASP A 541 8.82 -19.16 -16.29
N GLU A 542 9.46 -20.06 -15.52
CA GLU A 542 10.07 -21.29 -16.04
C GLU A 542 11.10 -21.04 -17.16
N GLY A 543 11.78 -19.89 -17.12
CA GLY A 543 12.80 -19.52 -18.10
C GLY A 543 12.29 -18.67 -19.27
N LEU A 544 10.98 -18.43 -19.35
CA LEU A 544 10.36 -17.78 -20.51
C LEU A 544 10.25 -16.25 -20.38
N LEU A 545 10.52 -15.70 -19.20
CA LEU A 545 10.51 -14.25 -19.00
C LEU A 545 11.85 -13.78 -18.44
N GLN A 546 12.52 -12.92 -19.20
CA GLN A 546 13.75 -12.26 -18.78
C GLN A 546 13.52 -10.76 -18.56
N LEU A 547 13.85 -10.29 -17.36
CA LEU A 547 13.77 -8.89 -16.97
C LEU A 547 15.18 -8.37 -16.70
N GLY A 548 15.56 -7.30 -17.39
CA GLY A 548 16.81 -6.57 -17.17
C GLY A 548 16.54 -5.24 -16.51
N PHE A 549 17.21 -4.95 -15.40
CA PHE A 549 17.16 -3.66 -14.73
C PHE A 549 18.57 -3.10 -14.66
N GLY A 550 18.80 -1.90 -15.17
CA GLY A 550 20.14 -1.32 -15.18
C GLY A 550 20.20 0.17 -14.99
N ALA A 551 21.40 0.68 -14.76
CA ALA A 551 21.70 2.11 -14.73
C ALA A 551 22.85 2.42 -15.69
N CYS A 552 22.79 3.60 -16.31
CA CYS A 552 23.86 4.15 -17.13
C CYS A 552 24.09 5.62 -16.76
N ASN A 553 25.34 6.06 -16.72
CA ASN A 553 25.70 7.42 -16.35
C ASN A 553 25.22 8.49 -17.36
N GLN A 554 24.92 8.09 -18.61
CA GLN A 554 24.52 9.00 -19.69
C GLN A 554 23.48 8.36 -20.61
N LEU A 555 22.66 9.21 -21.26
CA LEU A 555 21.70 8.78 -22.27
C LEU A 555 21.86 9.67 -23.51
N THR A 556 22.45 9.10 -24.56
CA THR A 556 22.50 9.66 -25.92
C THR A 556 21.93 8.62 -26.88
N ASP A 557 21.77 8.97 -28.16
CA ASP A 557 21.30 8.01 -29.18
C ASP A 557 22.18 6.75 -29.24
N LEU A 558 23.50 6.91 -29.07
CA LEU A 558 24.45 5.80 -28.98
C LEU A 558 24.17 4.90 -27.78
N HIS A 559 23.89 5.47 -26.60
CA HIS A 559 23.59 4.69 -25.40
C HIS A 559 22.24 3.98 -25.53
N SER A 560 21.23 4.64 -26.11
CA SER A 560 19.92 4.04 -26.38
C SER A 560 20.03 2.84 -27.32
N GLU A 561 20.82 2.96 -28.39
CA GLU A 561 21.06 1.86 -29.33
C GLU A 561 21.90 0.75 -28.69
N ALA A 562 22.94 1.08 -27.92
CA ALA A 562 23.73 0.08 -27.19
C ALA A 562 22.84 -0.71 -26.21
N PHE A 563 21.98 -0.03 -25.45
CA PHE A 563 21.03 -0.68 -24.54
C PHE A 563 20.05 -1.60 -25.27
N ARG A 564 19.50 -1.13 -26.40
CA ARG A 564 18.67 -1.95 -27.30
C ARG A 564 19.40 -3.22 -27.72
N GLN A 565 20.65 -3.09 -28.15
CA GLN A 565 21.47 -4.23 -28.56
C GLN A 565 21.72 -5.20 -27.41
N LYS A 566 22.02 -4.73 -26.19
CA LYS A 566 22.17 -5.62 -25.03
C LYS A 566 20.91 -6.42 -24.75
N VAL A 567 19.73 -5.78 -24.77
CA VAL A 567 18.45 -6.46 -24.57
C VAL A 567 18.20 -7.48 -25.67
N ALA A 568 18.51 -7.14 -26.92
CA ALA A 568 18.30 -8.01 -28.06
C ALA A 568 19.26 -9.21 -28.10
N LEU A 569 20.52 -9.02 -27.69
CA LEU A 569 21.49 -10.09 -27.50
C LEU A 569 21.02 -11.08 -26.43
N ARG A 570 20.63 -10.58 -25.24
CA ARG A 570 20.15 -11.43 -24.14
C ARG A 570 18.87 -12.20 -24.51
N HIS A 571 17.97 -11.56 -25.24
CA HIS A 571 16.78 -12.21 -25.78
C HIS A 571 17.11 -13.33 -26.77
N HIS A 572 18.05 -13.07 -27.70
CA HIS A 572 18.49 -14.07 -28.67
C HIS A 572 19.14 -15.28 -27.98
N ASP A 573 20.03 -15.05 -27.03
CA ASP A 573 20.70 -16.13 -26.29
C ASP A 573 19.68 -16.98 -25.50
N LEU A 574 18.70 -16.33 -24.84
CA LEU A 574 17.61 -17.03 -24.16
C LEU A 574 16.74 -17.85 -25.12
N THR A 575 16.39 -17.28 -26.28
CA THR A 575 15.58 -17.95 -27.30
C THR A 575 16.30 -19.14 -27.91
N ALA A 576 17.60 -19.02 -28.16
CA ALA A 576 18.43 -20.12 -28.63
C ALA A 576 18.47 -21.27 -27.60
N ALA A 577 18.64 -20.93 -26.32
CA ALA A 577 18.64 -21.90 -25.23
C ALA A 577 17.27 -22.59 -25.06
N ALA A 578 16.17 -21.83 -25.08
CA ALA A 578 14.81 -22.35 -25.00
C ALA A 578 14.49 -23.31 -26.16
N ARG A 579 14.86 -22.93 -27.40
CA ARG A 579 14.68 -23.77 -28.59
C ARG A 579 15.50 -25.06 -28.52
N ALA A 580 16.76 -24.97 -28.09
CA ALA A 580 17.60 -26.15 -27.90
C ALA A 580 17.03 -27.11 -26.85
N ALA A 581 16.32 -26.58 -25.85
CA ALA A 581 15.63 -27.36 -24.82
C ALA A 581 14.23 -27.85 -25.24
N GLY A 582 13.73 -27.48 -26.43
CA GLY A 582 12.42 -27.88 -26.93
C GLY A 582 11.23 -27.17 -26.25
N ALA A 583 11.43 -25.95 -25.75
CA ALA A 583 10.34 -25.15 -25.18
C ALA A 583 9.26 -24.85 -26.24
N SER A 584 7.98 -24.97 -25.86
CA SER A 584 6.84 -24.71 -26.76
C SER A 584 6.56 -23.24 -26.98
N ASP A 585 6.90 -22.42 -25.99
CA ASP A 585 6.54 -21.00 -25.93
C ASP A 585 7.78 -20.13 -26.20
N GLU A 586 7.57 -19.00 -26.87
CA GLU A 586 8.65 -18.05 -27.15
C GLU A 586 8.96 -17.22 -25.90
N PRO A 587 10.26 -17.06 -25.55
CA PRO A 587 10.65 -16.19 -24.46
C PRO A 587 10.26 -14.73 -24.69
N LYS A 588 10.22 -13.96 -23.61
CA LYS A 588 9.95 -12.52 -23.60
C LYS A 588 11.06 -11.82 -22.84
N THR A 589 11.53 -10.69 -23.36
CA THR A 589 12.58 -9.92 -22.69
C THR A 589 12.16 -8.46 -22.56
N VAL A 590 12.23 -7.93 -21.32
CA VAL A 590 12.00 -6.51 -21.01
C VAL A 590 13.25 -5.96 -20.34
N GLY A 591 13.82 -4.90 -20.90
CA GLY A 591 14.88 -4.12 -20.29
C GLY A 591 14.34 -2.79 -19.78
N VAL A 592 14.73 -2.41 -18.57
CA VAL A 592 14.53 -1.10 -17.95
C VAL A 592 15.89 -0.48 -17.63
N LEU A 593 16.14 0.74 -18.09
CA LEU A 593 17.38 1.48 -17.86
C LEU A 593 17.07 2.80 -17.16
N LEU A 594 17.78 3.05 -16.06
CA LEU A 594 17.80 4.34 -15.38
C LEU A 594 19.00 5.17 -15.81
N THR A 595 18.79 6.46 -16.02
CA THR A 595 19.86 7.41 -16.28
C THR A 595 19.75 8.59 -15.34
N PRO A 596 20.79 8.94 -14.57
CA PRO A 596 20.77 10.11 -13.71
C PRO A 596 20.40 11.38 -14.48
N ARG A 597 19.65 12.28 -13.84
CA ARG A 597 19.46 13.64 -14.33
C ARG A 597 20.22 14.61 -13.44
N TYR A 598 20.74 15.66 -14.05
CA TYR A 598 21.51 16.70 -13.37
C TYR A 598 20.76 18.04 -13.30
N ASP A 599 19.49 18.05 -13.72
CA ASP A 599 18.65 19.26 -13.80
C ASP A 599 17.87 19.56 -12.51
N GLY A 600 17.94 18.67 -11.50
CA GLY A 600 17.32 18.84 -10.20
C GLY A 600 15.81 18.64 -10.16
N TYR A 601 15.16 18.32 -11.28
CA TYR A 601 13.71 18.09 -11.32
C TYR A 601 13.35 16.65 -10.92
N ARG A 602 14.21 15.70 -11.23
CA ARG A 602 13.98 14.29 -10.96
C ARG A 602 15.32 13.58 -10.83
N PRO A 603 15.47 12.54 -9.99
CA PRO A 603 16.75 11.86 -9.84
C PRO A 603 17.17 11.08 -11.09
N TRP A 604 16.24 10.57 -11.90
CA TRP A 604 16.56 9.82 -13.13
C TRP A 604 15.51 9.94 -14.25
N ASN A 605 15.91 9.54 -15.45
CA ASN A 605 15.06 9.15 -16.56
C ASN A 605 14.93 7.62 -16.63
N THR A 606 13.79 7.13 -17.10
CA THR A 606 13.52 5.70 -17.27
C THR A 606 13.34 5.40 -18.75
N THR A 607 14.17 4.51 -19.29
CA THR A 607 14.09 4.04 -20.67
C THR A 607 13.71 2.57 -20.67
N THR A 608 12.78 2.17 -21.52
CA THR A 608 12.38 0.76 -21.66
C THR A 608 12.54 0.26 -23.08
N PHE A 609 13.00 -0.98 -23.18
CA PHE A 609 13.01 -1.72 -24.43
C PHE A 609 12.43 -3.10 -24.19
N THR A 610 11.67 -3.61 -25.15
CA THR A 610 10.98 -4.90 -25.00
C THR A 610 10.95 -5.62 -26.33
N ILE A 611 11.18 -6.93 -26.25
CA ILE A 611 11.12 -7.87 -27.36
C ILE A 611 10.13 -8.97 -26.99
N LEU A 612 9.12 -9.14 -27.84
CA LEU A 612 8.09 -10.16 -27.73
C LEU A 612 8.21 -11.05 -28.97
N GLY A 613 8.78 -12.24 -28.80
CA GLY A 613 8.98 -13.22 -29.87
C GLY A 613 10.32 -13.12 -30.58
N ALA A 614 10.51 -13.96 -31.60
CA ALA A 614 11.83 -14.24 -32.18
C ALA A 614 12.57 -13.01 -32.77
N VAL A 615 13.87 -12.94 -32.49
CA VAL A 615 14.83 -12.04 -33.15
C VAL A 615 15.89 -12.88 -33.84
N ASN A 616 16.15 -12.55 -35.10
CA ASN A 616 17.24 -13.15 -35.87
C ASN A 616 18.29 -12.08 -36.12
N PHE A 617 19.55 -12.44 -35.94
CA PHE A 617 20.69 -11.60 -36.27
C PHE A 617 21.48 -12.21 -37.41
N GLU A 618 22.05 -11.35 -38.25
CA GLU A 618 23.12 -11.79 -39.12
C GLU A 618 24.35 -12.20 -38.28
N PRO A 619 25.12 -13.21 -38.68
CA PRO A 619 26.24 -13.73 -37.88
C PRO A 619 27.27 -12.67 -37.49
N ASP A 620 27.54 -11.72 -38.40
CA ASP A 620 28.53 -10.66 -38.18
C ASP A 620 28.03 -9.63 -37.14
N ASP A 621 26.74 -9.28 -37.17
CA ASP A 621 26.13 -8.38 -36.18
C ASP A 621 26.15 -9.00 -34.78
N LEU A 622 25.80 -10.30 -34.68
CA LEU A 622 25.84 -11.04 -33.42
C LEU A 622 27.27 -11.09 -32.84
N ALA A 623 28.26 -11.33 -33.69
CA ALA A 623 29.67 -11.35 -33.28
C ALA A 623 30.12 -9.97 -32.76
N ALA A 624 29.74 -8.89 -33.44
CA ALA A 624 30.04 -7.52 -33.02
C ALA A 624 29.37 -7.17 -31.68
N MET A 625 28.10 -7.55 -31.49
CA MET A 625 27.37 -7.31 -30.24
C MET A 625 27.99 -8.05 -29.06
N ARG A 626 28.39 -9.32 -29.25
CA ARG A 626 29.10 -10.11 -28.22
C ARG A 626 30.45 -9.50 -27.89
N GLN A 627 31.21 -9.08 -28.90
CA GLN A 627 32.49 -8.41 -28.66
C GLN A 627 32.31 -7.15 -27.82
N LEU A 628 31.27 -6.34 -28.07
CA LEU A 628 30.99 -5.14 -27.30
C LEU A 628 30.60 -5.43 -25.84
N TRP A 629 29.74 -6.43 -25.62
CA TRP A 629 29.10 -6.65 -24.32
C TRP A 629 29.79 -7.70 -23.44
N ASP A 630 30.48 -8.68 -24.02
CA ASP A 630 31.18 -9.73 -23.28
C ASP A 630 32.59 -9.27 -22.86
N SER A 631 33.17 -8.29 -23.57
CA SER A 631 34.46 -7.68 -23.18
C SER A 631 34.33 -6.59 -22.11
N ALA A 632 33.10 -6.11 -21.86
CA ALA A 632 32.80 -5.04 -20.91
C ALA A 632 32.37 -5.55 -19.52
N GLU A 633 32.07 -6.85 -19.38
CA GLU A 633 31.78 -7.47 -18.09
C GLU A 633 33.08 -7.99 -17.47
N PRO A 634 33.57 -7.44 -16.34
CA PRO A 634 34.62 -8.13 -15.59
C PRO A 634 34.06 -9.48 -15.15
N ALA A 635 34.85 -10.54 -15.30
CA ALA A 635 34.51 -11.85 -14.76
C ALA A 635 34.15 -11.69 -13.26
N ALA A 636 32.93 -12.09 -12.91
CA ALA A 636 32.36 -11.94 -11.58
C ALA A 636 33.20 -12.59 -10.48
#